data_AF-A0AA39GXY3-F1
#
_entry.id   AF-A0AA39GXY3-F1
#
_cell.length_a   1.000
_cell.length_b   1.000
_cell.length_c   1.000
_cell.angle_alpha   90.00
_cell.angle_beta   90.00
_cell.angle_gamma   90.00
#
_symmetry.space_group_name_H-M   'P 1'
#
loop_
_entity.id
_entity.type
_entity.pdbx_description
1 polymer ?
#
loop_
_entity_poly.entity_id
_entity_poly.type
_entity_poly.pdbx_seq_one_letter_code
_entity_poly.pdbx_strand_id
1 'polypeptide(L)'
;MVPHIVIHLVVQIDRYHLSTPRLYEATGSDEQVGELLKQFRNSRCVPTMDELGGVVLSDCLKRFLSELRDPLIPLTSYSEFLRSSKNEDQLIQLIEELPVPNRETLSFLCQHWQRVSECSQVNEMDLAKLASCVGPVVFGANLLPNALSSGEDKTCFDAMRAILALPMNTWVHLATTIILGLGVGETEAMERFAIPLLFVSLLAAAEGLSVAPKRALFTPGDVQVGTSPGFQKAAAHFLSSVNMSVNPCDDFFEFACGKWIANNPIPDDLTGYGHFHALREKNFGYWPIVHGAHWSREDFDLTELLINIGQSRAMDVFIDIYVSPDQKNVTRRMLHVDQGNLGLGSGSREYYLNDTRYGKQMKAYEDYMIAKIRLVVEDAGVNRTLGQIKSDVNEILTFERNLAKTLVPEEDRRNFSKMYNIRKLGDLDTLMPIINWDKYFRSLIPFEMHDYLNSNPDIVINEIDFLEKLTALLQSTDPRVITNYVLWRYTGSWSFQLDERFDNAQQDFLKALLGKKSKSPRWKDCQSAAGSRMAYASGALYVRAHFDKADKDAALAMIDDLHGAFRELVLTNNWMEDKTRDIALEKAKEMQSLIGFPDFIYNDTALDEYYAKLHLEADDSYPQLVQKASKWAQERAFERLLEPVDRAEFGISSAVVNAFYSSLKNGITFPAAILQAPFFDRDFPRAVNYAGIGAVIGHEITHGFDDQGSQFDKIGNLHNWWDPETQKRFMDRTNCIVQQYSEYEVPGTELKINGKLTQGENIADNGGIKEAYKAYRRFLDKLGHEEKRLPGLEQYSNEQIFFMSYAQTWCGHTKPEALIRQILTDPHAPLRFRVNGVVINQPEFAHAFNCPAGSKMNPSQRCVVW
;
A
#
# COMPACT_ATOMS: atom_id res chain seq x y z
N MET A 1 26.64 1.43 -3.06
CA MET A 1 25.84 2.68 -3.03
C MET A 1 26.75 3.83 -2.63
N VAL A 2 26.89 4.87 -3.45
CA VAL A 2 27.69 6.07 -3.14
C VAL A 2 26.90 6.99 -2.19
N PRO A 3 27.49 7.48 -1.08
CA PRO A 3 26.79 8.37 -0.15
C PRO A 3 26.26 9.62 -0.83
N HIS A 4 25.02 10.00 -0.52
CA HIS A 4 24.33 11.15 -1.13
C HIS A 4 25.11 12.47 -0.96
N ILE A 5 25.77 12.68 0.18
CA ILE A 5 26.68 13.84 0.39
C ILE A 5 27.83 13.87 -0.61
N VAL A 6 28.42 12.71 -0.93
CA VAL A 6 29.50 12.59 -1.91
C VAL A 6 28.98 12.94 -3.29
N ILE A 7 27.82 12.41 -3.68
CA ILE A 7 27.20 12.69 -4.98
C ILE A 7 26.96 14.18 -5.16
N HIS A 8 26.29 14.83 -4.21
CA HIS A 8 25.90 16.24 -4.36
C HIS A 8 27.08 17.21 -4.33
N LEU A 9 28.07 16.96 -3.47
CA LEU A 9 29.29 17.76 -3.44
C LEU A 9 30.06 17.63 -4.76
N VAL A 10 30.27 16.39 -5.24
CA VAL A 10 30.98 16.13 -6.50
C VAL A 10 30.24 16.74 -7.68
N VAL A 11 28.93 16.55 -7.80
CA VAL A 11 28.12 17.11 -8.89
C VAL A 11 28.21 18.62 -8.93
N GLN A 12 28.14 19.29 -7.78
CA GLN A 12 28.28 20.75 -7.75
C GLN A 12 29.69 21.22 -8.08
N ILE A 13 30.72 20.51 -7.61
CA ILE A 13 32.10 20.83 -7.93
C ILE A 13 32.35 20.66 -9.44
N ASP A 14 31.91 19.54 -10.01
CA ASP A 14 32.04 19.24 -11.44
C ASP A 14 31.33 20.28 -12.30
N ARG A 15 30.15 20.72 -11.87
CA ARG A 15 29.30 21.61 -12.65
C ARG A 15 29.81 23.05 -12.68
N TYR A 16 30.33 23.56 -11.57
CA TYR A 16 30.62 25.00 -11.44
C TYR A 16 32.03 25.35 -10.95
N HIS A 17 32.81 24.38 -10.43
CA HIS A 17 34.01 24.69 -9.67
C HIS A 17 35.28 23.96 -10.09
N LEU A 18 35.28 23.19 -11.20
CA LEU A 18 36.49 22.53 -11.71
C LEU A 18 37.66 23.49 -11.98
N SER A 19 37.38 24.75 -12.29
CA SER A 19 38.39 25.79 -12.52
C SER A 19 38.82 26.54 -11.24
N THR A 20 38.33 26.16 -10.06
CA THR A 20 38.66 26.85 -8.81
C THR A 20 40.12 26.59 -8.43
N PRO A 21 40.97 27.63 -8.28
CA PRO A 21 42.37 27.43 -7.89
C PRO A 21 42.51 26.70 -6.56
N ARG A 22 43.46 25.76 -6.49
CA ARG A 22 43.83 25.00 -5.29
C ARG A 22 42.69 24.20 -4.68
N LEU A 23 41.76 23.71 -5.51
CA LEU A 23 40.67 22.82 -5.12
C LEU A 23 41.22 21.59 -4.38
N TYR A 24 40.65 21.15 -3.26
CA TYR A 24 41.20 20.10 -2.36
C TYR A 24 42.51 20.43 -1.62
N GLU A 25 43.34 21.37 -2.09
CA GLU A 25 44.54 21.80 -1.37
C GLU A 25 44.22 22.88 -0.33
N ALA A 26 43.41 23.88 -0.70
CA ALA A 26 42.97 24.92 0.21
C ALA A 26 41.94 24.42 1.23
N THR A 27 41.93 25.05 2.41
CA THR A 27 40.93 24.81 3.46
C THR A 27 39.79 25.81 3.35
N GLY A 28 38.55 25.33 3.44
CA GLY A 28 37.38 26.18 3.48
C GLY A 28 37.25 26.92 4.80
N SER A 29 36.28 27.83 4.90
CA SER A 29 35.90 28.39 6.20
C SER A 29 35.34 27.27 7.08
N ASP A 30 35.93 27.04 8.26
CA ASP A 30 35.48 26.02 9.22
C ASP A 30 34.00 26.14 9.57
N GLU A 31 33.49 27.38 9.65
CA GLU A 31 32.07 27.66 9.88
C GLU A 31 31.20 27.18 8.71
N GLN A 32 31.59 27.50 7.47
CA GLN A 32 30.83 27.11 6.28
C GLN A 32 30.90 25.60 6.03
N VAL A 33 32.07 25.00 6.20
CA VAL A 33 32.28 23.55 6.05
C VAL A 33 31.51 22.79 7.13
N GLY A 34 31.60 23.23 8.39
CA GLY A 34 30.90 22.62 9.51
C GLY A 34 29.38 22.72 9.39
N GLU A 35 28.87 23.87 8.96
CA GLU A 35 27.44 24.07 8.74
C GLU A 35 26.94 23.24 7.55
N LEU A 36 27.68 23.17 6.44
CA LEU A 36 27.32 22.33 5.31
C LEU A 36 27.28 20.84 5.67
N LEU A 37 28.29 20.34 6.40
CA LEU A 37 28.31 18.96 6.92
C LEU A 37 27.12 18.69 7.84
N LYS A 38 26.81 19.64 8.73
CA LYS A 38 25.67 19.56 9.64
C LYS A 38 24.35 19.51 8.87
N GLN A 39 24.20 20.29 7.81
CA GLN A 39 23.01 20.27 6.95
C GLN A 39 22.87 18.92 6.25
N PHE A 40 23.94 18.36 5.69
CA PHE A 40 23.91 17.02 5.10
C PHE A 40 23.60 15.91 6.12
N ARG A 41 24.03 16.05 7.39
CA ARG A 41 23.79 15.08 8.46
C ARG A 41 22.38 15.15 9.05
N ASN A 42 21.81 16.35 9.11
CA ASN A 42 20.58 16.61 9.85
C ASN A 42 19.32 16.69 8.96
N SER A 43 19.46 16.87 7.65
CA SER A 43 18.33 17.22 6.76
C SER A 43 17.88 16.06 5.87
N ARG A 44 16.56 15.98 5.63
CA ARG A 44 15.93 15.14 4.59
C ARG A 44 15.99 15.76 3.19
N CYS A 45 16.68 16.89 3.02
CA CYS A 45 16.80 17.64 1.76
C CYS A 45 18.27 17.95 1.44
N VAL A 46 18.55 18.16 0.14
CA VAL A 46 19.87 18.59 -0.34
C VAL A 46 20.12 20.05 0.07
N PRO A 47 21.24 20.39 0.72
CA PRO A 47 21.63 21.77 0.99
C PRO A 47 21.75 22.61 -0.28
N THR A 48 21.30 23.86 -0.24
CA THR A 48 21.58 24.83 -1.31
C THR A 48 23.07 25.16 -1.29
N MET A 49 23.77 24.87 -2.38
CA MET A 49 25.23 25.05 -2.49
C MET A 49 25.63 26.09 -3.54
N ASP A 50 24.67 26.72 -4.22
CA ASP A 50 24.93 27.59 -5.38
C ASP A 50 25.77 28.85 -5.04
N GLU A 51 25.76 29.26 -3.78
CA GLU A 51 26.53 30.41 -3.28
C GLU A 51 27.86 30.00 -2.62
N LEU A 52 28.15 28.70 -2.49
CA LEU A 52 29.36 28.20 -1.83
C LEU A 52 30.50 28.02 -2.84
N GLY A 53 31.69 28.51 -2.50
CA GLY A 53 32.87 28.35 -3.35
C GLY A 53 33.39 26.91 -3.37
N GLY A 54 34.02 26.51 -4.48
CA GLY A 54 34.59 25.16 -4.65
C GLY A 54 35.54 24.69 -3.55
N VAL A 55 36.28 25.61 -2.91
CA VAL A 55 37.15 25.29 -1.76
C VAL A 55 36.33 24.79 -0.57
N VAL A 56 35.20 25.42 -0.25
CA VAL A 56 34.31 24.99 0.84
C VAL A 56 33.71 23.61 0.54
N LEU A 57 33.27 23.39 -0.71
CA LEU A 57 32.67 22.13 -1.12
C LEU A 57 33.69 20.97 -1.10
N SER A 58 34.88 21.18 -1.65
CA SER A 58 35.95 20.17 -1.67
C SER A 58 36.49 19.86 -0.27
N ASP A 59 36.56 20.86 0.61
CA ASP A 59 37.00 20.65 2.00
C ASP A 59 35.93 19.96 2.85
N CYS A 60 34.63 20.24 2.61
CA CYS A 60 33.51 19.49 3.16
C CYS A 60 33.57 18.01 2.75
N LEU A 61 33.88 17.72 1.49
CA LEU A 61 34.03 16.35 1.01
C LEU A 61 35.20 15.63 1.70
N LYS A 62 36.38 16.27 1.81
CA LYS A 62 37.53 15.69 2.54
C LYS A 62 37.19 15.42 4.00
N ARG A 63 36.52 16.36 4.67
CA ARG A 63 36.16 16.23 6.09
C ARG A 63 35.09 15.17 6.33
N PHE A 64 34.14 15.00 5.41
CA PHE A 64 33.21 13.87 5.46
C PHE A 64 33.94 12.52 5.40
N LEU A 65 34.86 12.38 4.44
CA LEU A 65 35.61 11.13 4.25
C LEU A 65 36.56 10.84 5.44
N SER A 66 37.15 11.87 6.06
CA SER A 66 38.06 11.68 7.21
C SER A 66 37.34 11.36 8.52
N GLU A 67 36.03 11.65 8.60
CA GLU A 67 35.16 11.37 9.75
C GLU A 67 34.43 10.02 9.63
N LEU A 68 34.72 9.21 8.60
CA LEU A 68 34.22 7.84 8.50
C LEU A 68 34.76 6.98 9.65
N ARG A 69 33.92 6.08 10.19
CA ARG A 69 34.31 5.16 11.28
C ARG A 69 35.43 4.20 10.84
N ASP A 70 35.40 3.78 9.58
CA ASP A 70 36.45 3.00 8.91
C ASP A 70 36.74 3.73 7.58
N PRO A 71 38.00 3.99 7.20
CA PRO A 71 38.34 4.71 5.97
C PRO A 71 37.77 4.07 4.71
N LEU A 72 37.74 4.86 3.63
CA LEU A 72 37.23 4.40 2.34
C LEU A 72 38.00 3.19 1.81
N ILE A 73 39.32 3.15 2.03
CA ILE A 73 40.09 1.90 1.97
C ILE A 73 40.18 1.36 3.41
N PRO A 74 39.49 0.24 3.73
CA PRO A 74 39.43 -0.30 5.08
C PRO A 74 40.81 -0.57 5.67
N LEU A 75 40.97 -0.37 6.97
CA LEU A 75 42.24 -0.61 7.66
C LEU A 75 42.76 -2.05 7.51
N THR A 76 41.86 -3.02 7.28
CA THR A 76 42.19 -4.42 7.02
C THR A 76 42.95 -4.64 5.71
N SER A 77 42.70 -3.81 4.70
CA SER A 77 43.32 -3.91 3.37
C SER A 77 44.42 -2.87 3.17
N TYR A 78 44.57 -1.93 4.11
CA TYR A 78 45.51 -0.80 4.07
C TYR A 78 46.93 -1.22 3.63
N SER A 79 47.53 -2.21 4.31
CA SER A 79 48.91 -2.62 4.04
C SER A 79 49.12 -3.24 2.66
N GLU A 80 48.09 -3.88 2.09
CA GLU A 80 48.15 -4.52 0.78
C GLU A 80 48.04 -3.48 -0.34
N PHE A 81 47.18 -2.49 -0.18
CA PHE A 81 47.09 -1.36 -1.11
C PHE A 81 48.41 -0.56 -1.15
N LEU A 82 49.06 -0.33 -0.01
CA LEU A 82 50.35 0.38 0.02
C LEU A 82 51.46 -0.40 -0.72
N ARG A 83 51.51 -1.72 -0.53
CA ARG A 83 52.50 -2.60 -1.19
C ARG A 83 52.25 -2.74 -2.69
N SER A 84 51.01 -2.60 -3.13
CA SER A 84 50.60 -2.78 -4.52
C SER A 84 50.73 -1.52 -5.37
N SER A 85 51.21 -0.40 -4.83
CA SER A 85 51.40 0.89 -5.53
C SER A 85 52.22 0.84 -6.83
N LYS A 86 52.92 -0.26 -7.12
CA LYS A 86 53.71 -0.48 -8.35
C LYS A 86 53.16 -1.57 -9.27
N ASN A 87 52.03 -2.18 -8.93
CA ASN A 87 51.42 -3.28 -9.67
C ASN A 87 49.95 -2.95 -9.96
N GLU A 88 49.69 -2.54 -11.20
CA GLU A 88 48.37 -2.09 -11.66
C GLU A 88 47.31 -3.19 -11.54
N ASP A 89 47.60 -4.40 -12.03
CA ASP A 89 46.65 -5.52 -11.99
C ASP A 89 46.27 -5.89 -10.55
N GLN A 90 47.24 -5.86 -9.64
CA GLN A 90 47.01 -6.14 -8.23
C GLN A 90 46.19 -5.04 -7.54
N LEU A 91 46.39 -3.76 -7.92
CA LEU A 91 45.55 -2.67 -7.43
C LEU A 91 44.10 -2.82 -7.91
N ILE A 92 43.89 -3.18 -9.17
CA ILE A 92 42.54 -3.41 -9.72
C ILE A 92 41.87 -4.55 -8.97
N GLN A 93 42.56 -5.68 -8.77
CA GLN A 93 42.04 -6.81 -8.01
C GLN A 93 41.66 -6.40 -6.57
N LEU A 94 42.53 -5.67 -5.87
CA LEU A 94 42.24 -5.20 -4.51
C LEU A 94 41.04 -4.25 -4.47
N ILE A 95 40.83 -3.43 -5.50
CA ILE A 95 39.65 -2.56 -5.62
C ILE A 95 38.39 -3.38 -5.88
N GLU A 96 38.45 -4.43 -6.70
CA GLU A 96 37.31 -5.33 -6.96
C GLU A 96 36.84 -6.05 -5.70
N GLU A 97 37.79 -6.44 -4.84
CA GLU A 97 37.57 -7.11 -3.56
C GLU A 97 37.05 -6.20 -2.44
N LEU A 98 37.09 -4.87 -2.62
CA LEU A 98 36.50 -3.95 -1.64
C LEU A 98 35.00 -4.19 -1.48
N PRO A 99 34.45 -3.97 -0.26
CA PRO A 99 33.01 -3.94 -0.07
C PRO A 99 32.34 -3.01 -1.09
N VAL A 100 31.19 -3.43 -1.64
CA VAL A 100 30.50 -2.72 -2.73
C VAL A 100 30.33 -1.21 -2.46
N PRO A 101 29.94 -0.75 -1.25
CA PRO A 101 29.84 0.68 -0.96
C PRO A 101 31.18 1.42 -1.08
N ASN A 102 32.27 0.80 -0.64
CA ASN A 102 33.62 1.37 -0.70
C ASN A 102 34.12 1.43 -2.15
N ARG A 103 33.97 0.32 -2.89
CA ARG A 103 34.37 0.23 -4.31
C ARG A 103 33.66 1.26 -5.17
N GLU A 104 32.33 1.37 -5.05
CA GLU A 104 31.55 2.33 -5.84
C GLU A 104 31.88 3.78 -5.49
N THR A 105 32.03 4.08 -4.20
CA THR A 105 32.39 5.44 -3.74
C THR A 105 33.80 5.81 -4.19
N LEU A 106 34.75 4.88 -4.12
CA LEU A 106 36.12 5.09 -4.60
C LEU A 106 36.15 5.30 -6.12
N SER A 107 35.41 4.50 -6.89
CA SER A 107 35.30 4.66 -8.34
C SER A 107 34.71 6.02 -8.71
N PHE A 108 33.61 6.41 -8.08
CA PHE A 108 32.95 7.70 -8.33
C PHE A 108 33.87 8.89 -8.03
N LEU A 109 34.60 8.83 -6.92
CA LEU A 109 35.56 9.87 -6.52
C LEU A 109 36.79 9.92 -7.43
N CYS A 110 37.33 8.77 -7.85
CA CYS A 110 38.50 8.73 -8.73
C CYS A 110 38.19 9.33 -10.11
N GLN A 111 37.01 9.04 -10.67
CA GLN A 111 36.56 9.67 -11.91
C GLN A 111 36.44 11.20 -11.76
N HIS A 112 35.90 11.67 -10.63
CA HIS A 112 35.84 13.10 -10.32
C HIS A 112 37.24 13.73 -10.21
N TRP A 113 38.14 13.14 -9.44
CA TRP A 113 39.50 13.69 -9.25
C TRP A 113 40.32 13.67 -10.54
N GLN A 114 40.12 12.69 -11.43
CA GLN A 114 40.72 12.71 -12.76
C GLN A 114 40.23 13.91 -13.59
N ARG A 115 38.92 14.24 -13.58
CA ARG A 115 38.39 15.46 -14.22
C ARG A 115 38.95 16.75 -13.61
N VAL A 116 39.13 16.79 -12.29
CA VAL A 116 39.80 17.91 -11.61
C VAL A 116 41.24 18.04 -12.14
N SER A 117 41.96 16.94 -12.29
CA SER A 117 43.33 16.96 -12.82
C SER A 117 43.43 17.39 -14.29
N GLU A 118 42.44 17.09 -15.11
CA GLU A 118 42.37 17.57 -16.49
C GLU A 118 42.34 19.11 -16.56
N CYS A 119 41.80 19.77 -15.52
CA CYS A 119 41.76 21.22 -15.37
C CYS A 119 42.99 21.82 -14.64
N SER A 120 44.05 21.04 -14.41
CA SER A 120 45.28 21.43 -13.69
C SER A 120 45.96 22.71 -14.16
N GLN A 121 45.78 23.09 -15.42
CA GLN A 121 46.32 24.35 -15.95
C GLN A 121 45.67 25.60 -15.33
N VAL A 122 44.43 25.45 -14.82
CA VAL A 122 43.63 26.55 -14.25
C VAL A 122 43.47 26.40 -12.74
N ASN A 123 43.18 25.19 -12.27
CA ASN A 123 42.98 24.95 -10.84
C ASN A 123 44.29 24.60 -10.09
N GLU A 124 45.40 24.41 -10.80
CA GLU A 124 46.71 24.04 -10.26
C GLU A 124 46.77 22.66 -9.56
N MET A 125 45.81 21.76 -9.80
CA MET A 125 45.67 20.46 -9.15
C MET A 125 45.98 19.29 -10.10
N ASP A 126 47.26 18.96 -10.30
CA ASP A 126 47.63 17.73 -11.01
C ASP A 126 47.38 16.45 -10.16
N LEU A 127 47.47 15.27 -10.78
CA LEU A 127 47.26 13.98 -10.09
C LEU A 127 48.17 13.81 -8.87
N ALA A 128 49.40 14.34 -8.89
CA ALA A 128 50.30 14.23 -7.76
C ALA A 128 49.80 15.10 -6.59
N LYS A 129 49.47 16.37 -6.84
CA LYS A 129 48.90 17.24 -5.82
C LYS A 129 47.60 16.68 -5.26
N LEU A 130 46.69 16.21 -6.12
CA LEU A 130 45.45 15.56 -5.67
C LEU A 130 45.73 14.36 -4.78
N ALA A 131 46.62 13.44 -5.19
CA ALA A 131 47.00 12.29 -4.38
C ALA A 131 47.52 12.68 -2.99
N SER A 132 48.26 13.80 -2.87
CA SER A 132 48.74 14.29 -1.59
C SER A 132 47.62 14.84 -0.69
N CYS A 133 46.59 15.44 -1.28
CA CYS A 133 45.48 16.02 -0.54
C CYS A 133 44.45 14.97 -0.11
N VAL A 134 44.12 14.00 -0.97
CA VAL A 134 43.04 13.03 -0.71
C VAL A 134 43.55 11.68 -0.21
N GLY A 135 44.81 11.34 -0.44
CA GLY A 135 45.41 10.09 0.02
C GLY A 135 45.27 9.86 1.53
N PRO A 136 45.68 10.79 2.40
CA PRO A 136 45.55 10.62 3.85
C PRO A 136 44.12 10.39 4.32
N VAL A 137 43.15 10.98 3.61
CA VAL A 137 41.73 10.90 3.92
C VAL A 137 41.12 9.58 3.46
N VAL A 138 41.44 9.13 2.24
CA VAL A 138 40.94 7.86 1.67
C VAL A 138 41.48 6.66 2.44
N PHE A 139 42.74 6.72 2.88
CA PHE A 139 43.41 5.66 3.62
C PHE A 139 43.26 5.79 5.14
N GLY A 140 42.66 6.86 5.65
CA GLY A 140 42.47 7.08 7.09
C GLY A 140 43.79 7.20 7.87
N ALA A 141 44.81 7.83 7.28
CA ALA A 141 46.12 7.99 7.93
C ALA A 141 46.03 8.76 9.27
N ASN A 142 45.02 9.62 9.41
CA ASN A 142 44.68 10.31 10.66
C ASN A 142 44.16 9.39 11.78
N LEU A 143 43.79 8.14 11.47
CA LEU A 143 43.30 7.15 12.41
C LEU A 143 44.40 6.19 12.90
N LEU A 144 45.63 6.30 12.35
CA LEU A 144 46.74 5.42 12.69
C LEU A 144 47.49 5.91 13.95
N PRO A 145 47.96 5.00 14.83
CA PRO A 145 48.79 5.35 15.97
C PRO A 145 50.04 6.16 15.58
N ASN A 146 50.44 7.14 16.40
CA ASN A 146 51.60 8.02 16.17
C ASN A 146 52.94 7.31 15.86
N ALA A 147 53.08 6.02 16.18
CA ALA A 147 54.26 5.22 15.88
C ALA A 147 54.34 4.77 14.41
N LEU A 148 53.22 4.79 13.68
CA LEU A 148 53.09 4.37 12.27
C LEU A 148 53.07 5.58 11.30
N SER A 149 52.62 6.75 11.76
CA SER A 149 52.37 7.93 10.91
C SER A 149 53.60 8.56 10.21
N SER A 150 54.79 8.57 10.82
CA SER A 150 55.91 9.39 10.32
C SER A 150 56.58 8.93 9.01
N GLY A 151 56.35 7.68 8.59
CA GLY A 151 56.84 7.11 7.32
C GLY A 151 55.72 6.75 6.34
N GLU A 152 54.47 6.69 6.80
CA GLU A 152 53.34 6.16 6.06
C GLU A 152 52.64 7.20 5.17
N ASP A 153 52.76 8.50 5.47
CA ASP A 153 52.20 9.58 4.65
C ASP A 153 52.73 9.56 3.21
N LYS A 154 54.01 9.22 3.04
CA LYS A 154 54.64 9.12 1.71
C LYS A 154 54.17 7.88 0.95
N THR A 155 53.90 6.77 1.65
CA THR A 155 53.38 5.55 1.01
C THR A 155 51.89 5.66 0.66
N CYS A 156 51.07 6.34 1.47
CA CYS A 156 49.68 6.65 1.12
C CYS A 156 49.59 7.54 -0.12
N PHE A 157 50.48 8.54 -0.22
CA PHE A 157 50.61 9.36 -1.42
C PHE A 157 50.94 8.52 -2.65
N ASP A 158 51.96 7.65 -2.57
CA ASP A 158 52.39 6.81 -3.70
C ASP A 158 51.28 5.83 -4.13
N ALA A 159 50.56 5.23 -3.17
CA ALA A 159 49.44 4.34 -3.44
C ALA A 159 48.24 5.09 -4.05
N MET A 160 47.86 6.24 -3.49
CA MET A 160 46.76 7.04 -4.04
C MET A 160 47.10 7.58 -5.43
N ARG A 161 48.36 7.93 -5.68
CA ARG A 161 48.83 8.34 -7.00
C ARG A 161 48.71 7.21 -8.02
N ALA A 162 49.05 5.98 -7.62
CA ALA A 162 48.89 4.81 -8.48
C ALA A 162 47.42 4.52 -8.78
N ILE A 163 46.54 4.63 -7.77
CA ILE A 163 45.08 4.49 -7.94
C ILE A 163 44.56 5.56 -8.91
N LEU A 164 44.88 6.84 -8.70
CA LEU A 164 44.43 7.93 -9.57
C LEU A 164 45.01 7.87 -11.00
N ALA A 165 46.12 7.14 -11.20
CA ALA A 165 46.72 6.92 -12.51
C ALA A 165 46.06 5.78 -13.30
N LEU A 166 45.17 4.98 -12.68
CA LEU A 166 44.44 3.93 -13.38
C LEU A 166 43.63 4.52 -14.56
N PRO A 167 43.62 3.86 -15.73
CA PRO A 167 42.86 4.33 -16.90
C PRO A 167 41.38 4.59 -16.57
N MET A 168 40.78 5.66 -17.12
CA MET A 168 39.39 6.06 -16.83
C MET A 168 38.37 4.93 -17.09
N ASN A 169 38.60 4.09 -18.10
CA ASN A 169 37.77 2.93 -18.41
C ASN A 169 37.79 1.86 -17.30
N THR A 170 38.85 1.77 -16.49
CA THR A 170 38.90 0.90 -15.30
C THR A 170 37.76 1.24 -14.35
N TRP A 171 37.54 2.53 -14.10
CA TRP A 171 36.49 3.01 -13.20
C TRP A 171 35.09 2.81 -13.77
N VAL A 172 34.95 2.97 -15.08
CA VAL A 172 33.70 2.67 -15.80
C VAL A 172 33.37 1.19 -15.69
N HIS A 173 34.33 0.29 -15.95
CA HIS A 173 34.16 -1.16 -15.81
C HIS A 173 33.78 -1.55 -14.38
N LEU A 174 34.48 -1.05 -13.37
CA LEU A 174 34.15 -1.31 -11.95
C LEU A 174 32.78 -0.77 -11.50
N ALA A 175 32.28 0.26 -12.18
CA ALA A 175 30.92 0.77 -12.01
C ALA A 175 29.88 0.00 -12.86
N THR A 176 30.30 -0.71 -13.91
CA THR A 176 29.45 -1.47 -14.85
C THR A 176 29.57 -2.99 -14.76
N THR A 177 30.33 -3.56 -13.82
CA THR A 177 30.30 -5.02 -13.49
C THR A 177 28.97 -5.47 -12.86
N ILE A 178 27.89 -4.68 -13.02
CA ILE A 178 26.50 -5.05 -12.79
C ILE A 178 25.68 -5.06 -14.10
N ILE A 179 26.20 -4.52 -15.21
CA ILE A 179 25.48 -4.50 -16.50
C ILE A 179 25.75 -5.74 -17.36
N LEU A 180 26.81 -6.51 -17.12
CA LEU A 180 27.03 -7.81 -17.81
C LEU A 180 26.58 -9.05 -17.00
N GLY A 181 25.75 -8.84 -15.98
CA GLY A 181 24.85 -9.86 -15.40
C GLY A 181 23.37 -9.63 -15.78
N LEU A 182 23.07 -8.52 -16.46
CA LEU A 182 21.73 -8.12 -16.89
C LEU A 182 21.82 -7.74 -18.37
N GLY A 183 21.61 -8.71 -19.26
CA GLY A 183 21.82 -8.56 -20.70
C GLY A 183 21.03 -7.41 -21.35
N VAL A 184 21.63 -6.23 -21.41
CA VAL A 184 21.14 -5.07 -22.17
C VAL A 184 22.30 -4.48 -22.96
N GLY A 185 22.12 -4.39 -24.28
CA GLY A 185 23.15 -4.01 -25.24
C GLY A 185 23.54 -2.54 -25.19
N GLU A 186 24.82 -2.28 -25.47
CA GLU A 186 25.39 -0.95 -25.69
C GLU A 186 24.72 -0.29 -26.90
N THR A 187 24.02 0.85 -26.74
CA THR A 187 23.94 1.97 -27.71
C THR A 187 22.98 3.13 -27.37
N GLU A 188 22.30 3.20 -26.21
CA GLU A 188 21.28 4.26 -25.96
C GLU A 188 21.53 5.20 -24.77
N ALA A 189 22.78 5.52 -24.42
CA ALA A 189 23.08 6.39 -23.26
C ALA A 189 23.56 7.82 -23.57
N MET A 190 23.69 8.23 -24.84
CA MET A 190 24.50 9.43 -25.18
C MET A 190 23.78 10.64 -25.78
N GLU A 191 22.45 10.80 -25.66
CA GLU A 191 21.74 11.92 -26.33
C GLU A 191 20.76 12.78 -25.50
N ARG A 192 20.65 12.67 -24.16
CA ARG A 192 19.61 13.41 -23.41
C ARG A 192 20.03 14.62 -22.55
N PHE A 193 21.26 15.12 -22.68
CA PHE A 193 21.68 16.33 -21.94
C PHE A 193 22.27 17.40 -22.86
N ALA A 194 21.42 18.04 -23.66
CA ALA A 194 21.74 19.30 -24.32
C ALA A 194 20.51 20.23 -24.44
N ILE A 195 20.60 21.38 -23.74
CA ILE A 195 19.99 22.70 -24.04
C ILE A 195 18.51 22.88 -23.58
N PRO A 196 18.15 23.97 -22.83
CA PRO A 196 18.35 25.35 -23.28
C PRO A 196 18.94 26.37 -22.30
N LEU A 197 19.93 27.11 -22.82
CA LEU A 197 20.58 28.28 -22.24
C LEU A 197 20.46 29.41 -23.28
N LEU A 198 19.31 30.07 -23.35
CA LEU A 198 19.09 31.30 -24.12
C LEU A 198 17.98 32.09 -23.42
N PHE A 199 18.20 33.40 -23.25
CA PHE A 199 17.45 34.37 -22.44
C PHE A 199 17.89 34.45 -20.97
N VAL A 200 18.90 35.29 -20.68
CA VAL A 200 18.73 36.58 -19.98
C VAL A 200 20.11 37.25 -19.96
N SER A 201 20.31 38.22 -20.84
CA SER A 201 21.43 39.16 -20.75
C SER A 201 21.03 40.45 -21.45
N LEU A 202 20.44 41.39 -20.70
CA LEU A 202 20.44 42.81 -21.03
C LEU A 202 20.02 43.64 -19.81
N LEU A 203 20.87 44.63 -19.51
CA LEU A 203 20.70 45.78 -18.60
C LEU A 203 21.19 45.61 -17.15
N ALA A 204 22.51 45.64 -16.99
CA ALA A 204 23.16 46.30 -15.87
C ALA A 204 24.17 47.33 -16.44
N ALA A 205 23.91 48.61 -16.25
CA ALA A 205 24.89 49.69 -16.37
C ALA A 205 24.41 50.90 -15.57
N ALA A 206 25.04 51.17 -14.42
CA ALA A 206 25.49 52.49 -13.96
C ALA A 206 25.93 52.44 -12.48
N GLU A 207 27.25 52.39 -12.31
CA GLU A 207 28.09 53.11 -11.34
C GLU A 207 27.60 53.46 -9.92
N GLY A 208 28.31 52.91 -8.93
CA GLY A 208 29.23 53.71 -8.11
C GLY A 208 28.69 54.35 -6.83
N LEU A 209 29.02 53.76 -5.67
CA LEU A 209 29.43 54.49 -4.46
C LEU A 209 30.03 53.54 -3.41
N SER A 210 31.30 53.75 -3.08
CA SER A 210 32.02 53.10 -1.99
C SER A 210 31.63 53.72 -0.65
N VAL A 211 31.10 52.92 0.28
CA VAL A 211 31.06 53.25 1.71
C VAL A 211 31.43 51.99 2.50
N ALA A 212 32.56 52.03 3.22
CA ALA A 212 32.91 51.01 4.21
C ALA A 212 31.96 51.11 5.43
N PRO A 213 31.41 50.01 5.97
CA PRO A 213 30.56 50.10 7.13
C PRO A 213 31.40 50.23 8.40
N LYS A 214 31.23 51.34 9.11
CA LYS A 214 31.59 51.46 10.53
C LYS A 214 30.64 50.56 11.32
N ARG A 215 31.20 49.61 12.10
CA ARG A 215 30.46 48.82 13.10
C ARG A 215 29.91 49.79 14.16
N ALA A 216 28.62 50.08 14.11
CA ALA A 216 27.93 50.87 15.13
C ALA A 216 27.68 49.99 16.36
N LEU A 217 28.04 50.49 17.54
CA LEU A 217 27.62 49.93 18.83
C LEU A 217 26.13 50.24 19.01
N PHE A 218 25.33 49.18 19.22
CA PHE A 218 23.88 49.27 19.42
C PHE A 218 23.52 50.08 20.67
N THR A 219 22.65 51.08 20.53
CA THR A 219 21.99 51.79 21.64
C THR A 219 20.61 51.20 21.93
N PRO A 220 20.19 51.01 23.20
CA PRO A 220 18.95 50.28 23.56
C PRO A 220 17.61 50.90 23.11
N GLY A 221 17.61 52.05 22.45
CA GLY A 221 16.39 52.81 22.12
C GLY A 221 15.71 52.45 20.79
N ASP A 222 16.40 51.78 19.86
CA ASP A 222 15.95 51.60 18.47
C ASP A 222 15.59 50.15 18.10
N VAL A 223 15.30 49.31 19.10
CA VAL A 223 14.95 47.90 18.85
C VAL A 223 13.53 47.79 18.30
N GLN A 224 13.41 47.48 17.01
CA GLN A 224 12.12 47.12 16.41
C GLN A 224 11.68 45.74 16.91
N VAL A 225 10.55 45.69 17.62
CA VAL A 225 9.96 44.44 18.13
C VAL A 225 8.98 43.89 17.10
N GLY A 226 9.24 42.68 16.59
CA GLY A 226 8.30 41.97 15.71
C GLY A 226 7.03 41.57 16.46
N THR A 227 5.86 41.95 15.97
CA THR A 227 4.57 41.73 16.64
C THR A 227 3.70 40.66 16.00
N SER A 228 4.14 40.05 14.88
CA SER A 228 3.35 39.02 14.19
C SER A 228 3.18 37.76 15.06
N PRO A 229 2.14 36.93 14.80
CA PRO A 229 1.96 35.66 15.51
C PRO A 229 3.20 34.75 15.46
N GLY A 230 3.97 34.80 14.37
CA GLY A 230 5.22 34.05 14.23
C GLY A 230 6.29 34.52 15.21
N PHE A 231 6.49 35.83 15.36
CA PHE A 231 7.42 36.38 16.35
C PHE A 231 7.00 36.05 17.78
N GLN A 232 5.70 36.12 18.09
CA GLN A 232 5.17 35.78 19.41
C GLN A 232 5.37 34.29 19.73
N LYS A 233 5.11 33.39 18.76
CA LYS A 233 5.32 31.94 18.91
C LYS A 233 6.80 31.60 19.10
N ALA A 234 7.68 32.23 18.33
CA ALA A 234 9.12 32.09 18.50
C ALA A 234 9.61 32.59 19.87
N ALA A 235 9.17 33.79 20.29
CA ALA A 235 9.52 34.35 21.59
C ALA A 235 9.07 33.45 22.74
N ALA A 236 7.84 32.93 22.70
CA ALA A 236 7.33 31.99 23.70
C ALA A 236 8.16 30.70 23.77
N HIS A 237 8.58 30.16 22.60
CA HIS A 237 9.44 28.97 22.52
C HIS A 237 10.83 29.19 23.13
N PHE A 238 11.47 30.33 22.85
CA PHE A 238 12.77 30.66 23.46
C PHE A 238 12.62 30.90 24.97
N LEU A 239 11.60 31.64 25.40
CA LEU A 239 11.38 31.94 26.82
C LEU A 239 11.11 30.70 27.67
N SER A 240 10.49 29.66 27.10
CA SER A 240 10.28 28.38 27.79
C SER A 240 11.54 27.49 27.84
N SER A 241 12.54 27.76 27.01
CA SER A 241 13.74 26.92 26.85
C SER A 241 15.00 27.52 27.48
N VAL A 242 15.12 28.86 27.48
CA VAL A 242 16.32 29.60 27.91
C VAL A 242 16.38 29.76 29.44
N ASN A 243 17.51 29.39 30.01
CA ASN A 243 17.88 29.64 31.41
C ASN A 243 18.66 30.97 31.55
N MET A 244 17.91 32.07 31.68
CA MET A 244 18.46 33.42 31.85
C MET A 244 19.29 33.64 33.13
N SER A 245 19.34 32.65 34.04
CA SER A 245 20.16 32.74 35.26
C SER A 245 21.63 32.34 35.05
N VAL A 246 21.94 31.72 33.91
CA VAL A 246 23.30 31.32 33.53
C VAL A 246 23.89 32.33 32.56
N ASN A 247 25.16 32.65 32.73
CA ASN A 247 25.85 33.56 31.82
C ASN A 247 26.17 32.82 30.51
N PRO A 248 25.74 33.33 29.34
CA PRO A 248 26.01 32.69 28.05
C PRO A 248 27.51 32.55 27.74
N CYS A 249 28.37 33.38 28.33
CA CYS A 249 29.82 33.30 28.17
C CYS A 249 30.46 32.21 29.03
N ASP A 250 29.75 31.70 30.05
CA ASP A 250 30.25 30.66 30.95
C ASP A 250 29.77 29.27 30.49
N ASP A 251 28.49 29.12 30.18
CA ASP A 251 27.91 27.90 29.59
C ASP A 251 26.73 28.27 28.69
N PHE A 252 27.00 28.39 27.39
CA PHE A 252 25.99 28.77 26.41
C PHE A 252 24.92 27.70 26.23
N PHE A 253 25.26 26.42 26.43
CA PHE A 253 24.31 25.33 26.28
C PHE A 253 23.30 25.32 27.42
N GLU A 254 23.75 25.48 28.66
CA GLU A 254 22.85 25.63 29.81
C GLU A 254 22.05 26.93 29.73
N PHE A 255 22.66 28.06 29.31
CA PHE A 255 21.92 29.29 29.07
C PHE A 255 20.80 29.11 28.04
N ALA A 256 21.10 28.50 26.88
CA ALA A 256 20.14 28.39 25.79
C ALA A 256 19.09 27.27 26.00
N CYS A 257 19.47 26.16 26.64
CA CYS A 257 18.68 24.93 26.69
C CYS A 257 18.33 24.44 28.10
N GLY A 258 18.89 25.03 29.15
CA GLY A 258 18.81 24.50 30.53
C GLY A 258 17.39 24.33 31.05
N LYS A 259 16.48 25.29 30.78
CA LYS A 259 15.06 25.11 31.14
C LYS A 259 14.38 24.04 30.29
N TRP A 260 14.74 23.93 29.02
CA TRP A 260 14.18 22.88 28.16
C TRP A 260 14.55 21.51 28.71
N ILE A 261 15.83 21.27 29.03
CA ILE A 261 16.32 20.01 29.60
C ILE A 261 15.63 19.72 30.95
N ALA A 262 15.53 20.71 31.83
CA ALA A 262 14.87 20.56 33.13
C ALA A 262 13.38 20.17 33.00
N ASN A 263 12.71 20.64 31.96
CA ASN A 263 11.29 20.38 31.70
C ASN A 263 11.04 19.13 30.83
N ASN A 264 12.08 18.53 30.25
CA ASN A 264 11.98 17.41 29.31
C ASN A 264 12.99 16.31 29.70
N PRO A 265 12.77 15.61 30.83
CA PRO A 265 13.62 14.50 31.23
C PRO A 265 13.61 13.40 30.15
N ILE A 266 14.71 12.66 30.04
CA ILE A 266 14.81 11.52 29.11
C ILE A 266 13.81 10.46 29.58
N PRO A 267 12.82 10.06 28.76
CA PRO A 267 11.93 8.94 29.06
C PRO A 267 12.72 7.66 29.34
N ASP A 268 12.23 6.82 30.25
CA ASP A 268 12.93 5.62 30.74
C ASP A 268 13.27 4.59 29.63
N ASP A 269 12.55 4.63 28.52
CA ASP A 269 12.73 3.77 27.35
C ASP A 269 13.70 4.34 26.30
N LEU A 270 14.19 5.57 26.49
CA LEU A 270 15.10 6.25 25.56
C LEU A 270 16.49 6.42 26.18
N THR A 271 17.52 6.30 25.34
CA THR A 271 18.90 6.61 25.73
C THR A 271 19.24 8.10 25.58
N GLY A 272 18.31 8.91 25.07
CA GLY A 272 18.45 10.35 24.87
C GLY A 272 17.15 10.99 24.41
N TYR A 273 16.89 12.21 24.85
CA TYR A 273 15.69 12.96 24.50
C TYR A 273 16.08 14.39 24.13
N GLY A 274 15.49 14.91 23.05
CA GLY A 274 15.89 16.16 22.42
C GLY A 274 14.82 16.64 21.45
N HIS A 275 15.00 17.81 20.86
CA HIS A 275 14.03 18.36 19.91
C HIS A 275 13.69 17.42 18.74
N PHE A 276 14.62 16.56 18.28
CA PHE A 276 14.34 15.56 17.24
C PHE A 276 13.39 14.45 17.69
N HIS A 277 13.50 13.98 18.93
CA HIS A 277 12.57 13.01 19.53
C HIS A 277 11.21 13.66 19.74
N ALA A 278 11.19 14.84 20.36
CA ALA A 278 9.96 15.62 20.57
C ALA A 278 9.23 15.95 19.26
N LEU A 279 9.97 16.22 18.17
CA LEU A 279 9.38 16.42 16.84
C LEU A 279 8.88 15.11 16.22
N ARG A 280 9.57 13.98 16.38
CA ARG A 280 9.06 12.68 15.94
C ARG A 280 7.75 12.31 16.65
N GLU A 281 7.71 12.46 17.97
CA GLU A 281 6.49 12.23 18.77
C GLU A 281 5.37 13.19 18.38
N LYS A 282 5.69 14.47 18.19
CA LYS A 282 4.75 15.46 17.67
C LYS A 282 4.22 15.08 16.29
N ASN A 283 5.07 14.56 15.40
CA ASN A 283 4.69 14.16 14.05
C ASN A 283 3.81 12.91 14.04
N PHE A 284 4.04 11.91 14.90
CA PHE A 284 3.11 10.76 14.98
C PHE A 284 1.73 11.12 15.56
N GLY A 285 1.60 12.32 16.16
CA GLY A 285 0.40 12.83 16.79
C GLY A 285 0.29 12.39 18.24
N TYR A 286 0.16 13.35 19.16
CA TYR A 286 -0.13 13.06 20.55
C TYR A 286 -1.55 12.50 20.67
N TRP A 287 -1.70 11.23 21.09
CA TRP A 287 -3.02 10.68 21.42
C TRP A 287 -3.61 11.32 22.67
N PRO A 288 -4.70 12.13 22.63
CA PRO A 288 -5.18 12.85 23.81
C PRO A 288 -5.51 11.97 25.02
N ILE A 289 -5.95 10.73 24.79
CA ILE A 289 -6.18 9.74 25.85
C ILE A 289 -4.90 9.46 26.66
N VAL A 290 -3.75 9.38 25.99
CA VAL A 290 -2.47 9.00 26.60
C VAL A 290 -1.63 10.25 26.91
N HIS A 291 -1.46 11.12 25.92
CA HIS A 291 -0.55 12.26 25.91
C HIS A 291 -1.29 13.61 26.10
N GLY A 292 -2.42 13.62 26.82
CA GLY A 292 -3.31 14.78 26.90
C GLY A 292 -2.64 16.09 27.37
N ALA A 293 -1.56 16.01 28.16
CA ALA A 293 -0.80 17.19 28.58
C ALA A 293 0.02 17.84 27.45
N HIS A 294 0.36 17.08 26.41
CA HIS A 294 1.13 17.52 25.26
C HIS A 294 0.26 17.79 24.03
N TRP A 295 -1.02 17.41 24.07
CA TRP A 295 -1.99 17.71 23.03
C TRP A 295 -2.66 19.06 23.27
N SER A 296 -2.71 19.90 22.23
CA SER A 296 -3.39 21.19 22.25
C SER A 296 -4.31 21.30 21.05
N ARG A 297 -5.46 21.96 21.26
CA ARG A 297 -6.45 22.21 20.20
C ARG A 297 -5.88 23.13 19.11
N GLU A 298 -5.03 24.07 19.50
CA GLU A 298 -4.43 25.08 18.62
C GLU A 298 -3.41 24.46 17.64
N ASP A 299 -2.84 23.32 17.99
CA ASP A 299 -1.88 22.56 17.18
C ASP A 299 -2.55 21.44 16.35
N PHE A 300 -3.88 21.26 16.44
CA PHE A 300 -4.60 20.26 15.65
C PHE A 300 -4.63 20.62 14.17
N ASP A 301 -4.13 19.71 13.33
CA ASP A 301 -4.26 19.74 11.88
C ASP A 301 -4.71 18.34 11.42
N LEU A 302 -5.94 18.26 10.91
CA LEU A 302 -6.50 17.00 10.41
C LEU A 302 -5.68 16.44 9.25
N THR A 303 -5.16 17.30 8.37
CA THR A 303 -4.36 16.89 7.21
C THR A 303 -3.10 16.19 7.68
N GLU A 304 -2.37 16.80 8.62
CA GLU A 304 -1.17 16.20 9.21
C GLU A 304 -1.49 14.88 9.90
N LEU A 305 -2.55 14.83 10.71
CA LEU A 305 -2.94 13.60 11.39
C LEU A 305 -3.19 12.45 10.41
N LEU A 306 -3.89 12.70 9.29
CA LEU A 306 -4.15 11.71 8.25
C LEU A 306 -2.89 11.34 7.46
N ILE A 307 -2.01 12.30 7.14
CA ILE A 307 -0.71 12.02 6.50
C ILE A 307 0.13 11.07 7.36
N ASN A 308 0.22 11.35 8.66
CA ASN A 308 1.11 10.60 9.54
C ASN A 308 0.66 9.15 9.74
N ILE A 309 -0.64 8.89 9.84
CA ILE A 309 -1.14 7.50 9.86
C ILE A 309 -0.98 6.81 8.49
N GLY A 310 -1.16 7.55 7.39
CA GLY A 310 -1.00 7.06 6.03
C GLY A 310 0.45 6.64 5.75
N GLN A 311 1.42 7.49 6.06
CA GLN A 311 2.85 7.19 5.89
C GLN A 311 3.32 6.03 6.78
N SER A 312 2.73 5.90 7.97
CA SER A 312 3.13 4.85 8.92
C SER A 312 2.58 3.48 8.54
N ARG A 313 1.33 3.39 8.11
CA ARG A 313 0.61 2.10 7.99
C ARG A 313 -0.17 1.91 6.69
N ALA A 314 -0.06 2.84 5.73
CA ALA A 314 -0.87 2.90 4.51
C ALA A 314 -2.37 2.74 4.85
N MET A 315 -2.83 3.49 5.84
CA MET A 315 -4.20 3.43 6.33
C MET A 315 -4.93 4.72 6.03
N ASP A 316 -6.19 4.56 5.65
CA ASP A 316 -7.12 5.66 5.53
C ASP A 316 -8.18 5.60 6.63
N VAL A 317 -8.60 6.78 7.09
CA VAL A 317 -9.67 6.97 8.06
C VAL A 317 -10.64 8.01 7.48
N PHE A 318 -11.94 7.76 7.63
CA PHE A 318 -13.06 8.52 7.06
C PHE A 318 -13.29 8.36 5.57
N ILE A 319 -12.24 8.38 4.76
CA ILE A 319 -12.31 8.31 3.30
C ILE A 319 -11.42 7.17 2.84
N ASP A 320 -11.86 6.41 1.85
CA ASP A 320 -11.05 5.40 1.17
C ASP A 320 -10.54 5.98 -0.15
N ILE A 321 -9.24 5.91 -0.40
CA ILE A 321 -8.60 6.43 -1.60
C ILE A 321 -7.79 5.31 -2.25
N TYR A 322 -8.19 4.93 -3.46
CA TYR A 322 -7.56 3.80 -4.14
C TYR A 322 -7.42 4.04 -5.64
N VAL A 323 -6.52 3.26 -6.24
CA VAL A 323 -6.30 3.24 -7.69
C VAL A 323 -7.03 2.05 -8.29
N SER A 324 -7.89 2.32 -9.27
CA SER A 324 -8.67 1.29 -9.96
C SER A 324 -8.86 1.70 -11.44
N PRO A 325 -9.07 0.74 -12.38
CA PRO A 325 -9.41 1.08 -13.76
C PRO A 325 -10.56 2.09 -13.83
N ASP A 326 -10.47 3.02 -14.79
CA ASP A 326 -11.58 3.92 -15.11
C ASP A 326 -12.77 3.09 -15.59
N GLN A 327 -13.89 3.21 -14.90
CA GLN A 327 -15.07 2.40 -15.18
C GLN A 327 -15.63 2.64 -16.58
N LYS A 328 -15.46 3.82 -17.19
CA LYS A 328 -15.90 4.10 -18.58
C LYS A 328 -14.80 3.97 -19.62
N ASN A 329 -13.55 3.81 -19.20
CA ASN A 329 -12.42 3.55 -20.08
C ASN A 329 -11.38 2.65 -19.39
N VAL A 330 -11.63 1.34 -19.40
CA VAL A 330 -10.81 0.37 -18.66
C VAL A 330 -9.37 0.21 -19.15
N THR A 331 -8.95 0.94 -20.19
CA THR A 331 -7.56 0.93 -20.67
C THR A 331 -6.61 1.75 -19.79
N ARG A 332 -7.16 2.61 -18.92
CA ARG A 332 -6.40 3.47 -17.99
C ARG A 332 -6.88 3.27 -16.55
N ARG A 333 -6.06 3.71 -15.59
CA ARG A 333 -6.42 3.77 -14.16
C ARG A 333 -6.73 5.20 -13.73
N MET A 334 -7.49 5.34 -12.66
CA MET A 334 -7.85 6.60 -12.04
C MET A 334 -7.76 6.50 -10.52
N LEU A 335 -7.69 7.64 -9.85
CA LEU A 335 -7.94 7.75 -8.42
C LEU A 335 -9.45 7.70 -8.17
N HIS A 336 -9.84 6.92 -7.17
CA HIS A 336 -11.20 6.82 -6.67
C HIS A 336 -11.23 7.31 -5.22
N VAL A 337 -12.28 8.04 -4.88
CA VAL A 337 -12.54 8.57 -3.53
C VAL A 337 -13.89 8.07 -3.08
N ASP A 338 -13.91 7.34 -1.96
CA ASP A 338 -15.12 6.67 -1.46
C ASP A 338 -15.26 6.82 0.05
N GLN A 339 -16.42 6.37 0.56
CA GLN A 339 -16.67 6.33 2.00
C GLN A 339 -15.73 5.33 2.70
N GLY A 340 -15.07 5.78 3.76
CA GLY A 340 -14.20 4.92 4.56
C GLY A 340 -14.96 3.96 5.47
N ASN A 341 -14.25 2.96 5.97
CA ASN A 341 -14.82 1.95 6.88
C ASN A 341 -14.99 2.48 8.31
N LEU A 342 -15.92 1.89 9.07
CA LEU A 342 -16.03 2.06 10.54
C LEU A 342 -15.06 1.14 11.29
N GLY A 343 -14.91 1.33 12.60
CA GLY A 343 -14.01 0.57 13.47
C GLY A 343 -14.36 -0.92 13.60
N LEU A 344 -15.62 -1.29 13.40
CA LEU A 344 -16.08 -2.68 13.28
C LEU A 344 -15.87 -3.29 11.86
N GLY A 345 -15.32 -2.51 10.93
CA GLY A 345 -15.01 -2.88 9.54
C GLY A 345 -16.10 -2.49 8.53
N SER A 346 -15.92 -2.92 7.29
CA SER A 346 -16.88 -2.71 6.19
C SER A 346 -18.25 -3.36 6.49
N GLY A 347 -19.33 -2.77 5.97
CA GLY A 347 -20.71 -3.22 6.16
C GLY A 347 -21.25 -3.12 7.60
N SER A 348 -20.44 -2.70 8.57
CA SER A 348 -20.81 -2.76 10.00
C SER A 348 -21.77 -1.66 10.47
N ARG A 349 -22.23 -0.79 9.57
CA ARG A 349 -23.10 0.36 9.83
C ARG A 349 -24.26 0.04 10.78
N GLU A 350 -24.99 -1.04 10.53
CA GLU A 350 -26.20 -1.38 11.28
C GLU A 350 -25.94 -1.69 12.77
N TYR A 351 -24.74 -2.15 13.13
CA TYR A 351 -24.37 -2.34 14.54
C TYR A 351 -24.46 -1.03 15.34
N TYR A 352 -24.11 0.09 14.71
CA TYR A 352 -24.08 1.40 15.34
C TYR A 352 -25.43 2.10 15.37
N LEU A 353 -26.36 1.73 14.49
CA LEU A 353 -27.65 2.42 14.34
C LEU A 353 -28.79 1.74 15.09
N ASN A 354 -28.62 0.49 15.51
CA ASN A 354 -29.65 -0.27 16.22
C ASN A 354 -29.14 -0.79 17.58
N ASP A 355 -29.02 0.13 18.55
CA ASP A 355 -28.58 -0.18 19.91
C ASP A 355 -29.50 -1.19 20.62
N THR A 356 -30.80 -1.23 20.30
CA THR A 356 -31.74 -2.18 20.90
C THR A 356 -31.41 -3.62 20.51
N ARG A 357 -31.07 -3.86 19.24
CA ARG A 357 -30.80 -5.21 18.74
C ARG A 357 -29.34 -5.62 18.92
N TYR A 358 -28.40 -4.68 18.72
CA TYR A 358 -26.96 -4.96 18.73
C TYR A 358 -26.22 -4.40 19.94
N GLY A 359 -26.95 -3.96 20.97
CA GLY A 359 -26.38 -3.39 22.19
C GLY A 359 -25.38 -4.31 22.88
N LYS A 360 -25.55 -5.65 22.80
CA LYS A 360 -24.58 -6.61 23.34
C LYS A 360 -23.23 -6.53 22.61
N GLN A 361 -23.25 -6.49 21.28
CA GLN A 361 -22.04 -6.41 20.44
C GLN A 361 -21.38 -5.04 20.59
N MET A 362 -22.18 -3.97 20.61
CA MET A 362 -21.67 -2.62 20.86
C MET A 362 -21.09 -2.47 22.26
N LYS A 363 -21.66 -3.12 23.27
CA LYS A 363 -21.09 -3.17 24.61
C LYS A 363 -19.76 -3.92 24.64
N ALA A 364 -19.66 -5.05 23.94
CA ALA A 364 -18.39 -5.77 23.83
C ALA A 364 -17.31 -4.95 23.11
N TYR A 365 -17.69 -4.14 22.12
CA TYR A 365 -16.77 -3.23 21.44
C TYR A 365 -16.31 -2.09 22.36
N GLU A 366 -17.21 -1.49 23.14
CA GLU A 366 -16.87 -0.52 24.19
C GLU A 366 -15.89 -1.12 25.21
N ASP A 367 -16.18 -2.33 25.71
CA ASP A 367 -15.35 -3.01 26.70
C ASP A 367 -13.95 -3.34 26.13
N TYR A 368 -13.88 -3.72 24.85
CA TYR A 368 -12.62 -3.91 24.13
C TYR A 368 -11.81 -2.62 24.00
N MET A 369 -12.45 -1.52 23.63
CA MET A 369 -11.81 -0.20 23.57
C MET A 369 -11.20 0.17 24.92
N ILE A 370 -11.98 0.04 25.99
CA ILE A 370 -11.54 0.34 27.36
C ILE A 370 -10.36 -0.57 27.74
N ALA A 371 -10.46 -1.88 27.50
CA ALA A 371 -9.42 -2.84 27.86
C ALA A 371 -8.10 -2.53 27.14
N LYS A 372 -8.16 -2.29 25.82
CA LYS A 372 -6.98 -1.96 25.03
C LYS A 372 -6.37 -0.61 25.42
N ILE A 373 -7.20 0.42 25.60
CA ILE A 373 -6.72 1.75 26.01
C ILE A 373 -6.04 1.68 27.39
N ARG A 374 -6.58 0.88 28.32
CA ARG A 374 -5.94 0.69 29.63
C ARG A 374 -4.54 0.10 29.51
N LEU A 375 -4.34 -0.89 28.64
CA LEU A 375 -3.02 -1.47 28.39
C LEU A 375 -2.07 -0.42 27.82
N VAL A 376 -2.52 0.38 26.85
CA VAL A 376 -1.69 1.47 26.28
C VAL A 376 -1.32 2.51 27.34
N VAL A 377 -2.27 2.91 28.17
CA VAL A 377 -2.05 3.90 29.25
C VAL A 377 -1.08 3.35 30.31
N GLU A 378 -1.22 2.07 30.67
CA GLU A 378 -0.33 1.38 31.61
C GLU A 378 1.10 1.32 31.05
N ASP A 379 1.27 0.89 29.80
CA ASP A 379 2.57 0.79 29.13
C ASP A 379 3.23 2.16 28.93
N ALA A 380 2.43 3.21 28.72
CA ALA A 380 2.91 4.59 28.64
C ALA A 380 3.24 5.23 30.01
N GLY A 381 3.01 4.52 31.12
CA GLY A 381 3.27 5.05 32.47
C GLY A 381 2.36 6.22 32.88
N VAL A 382 1.22 6.40 32.21
CA VAL A 382 0.32 7.55 32.44
C VAL A 382 -0.76 7.19 33.47
N ASN A 383 -0.98 8.04 34.46
CA ASN A 383 -2.04 7.82 35.44
C ASN A 383 -3.39 8.34 34.94
N ARG A 384 -4.26 7.44 34.48
CA ARG A 384 -5.66 7.75 34.09
C ARG A 384 -6.63 6.88 34.87
N THR A 385 -7.68 7.49 35.39
CA THR A 385 -8.76 6.75 36.05
C THR A 385 -9.64 6.02 35.01
N LEU A 386 -10.23 4.89 35.42
CA LEU A 386 -11.20 4.16 34.57
C LEU A 386 -12.38 5.05 34.13
N GLY A 387 -12.81 5.98 34.99
CA GLY A 387 -13.90 6.92 34.66
C GLY A 387 -13.53 7.84 33.49
N GLN A 388 -12.30 8.35 33.46
CA GLN A 388 -11.81 9.18 32.36
C GLN A 388 -11.71 8.39 31.05
N ILE A 389 -11.17 7.17 31.10
CA ILE A 389 -11.07 6.30 29.90
C ILE A 389 -12.46 5.99 29.35
N LYS A 390 -13.42 5.64 30.21
CA LYS A 390 -14.81 5.39 29.81
C LYS A 390 -15.47 6.62 29.17
N SER A 391 -15.21 7.80 29.72
CA SER A 391 -15.71 9.06 29.14
C SER A 391 -15.21 9.25 27.70
N ASP A 392 -13.90 9.12 27.49
CA ASP A 392 -13.30 9.27 26.16
C ASP A 392 -13.83 8.20 25.18
N VAL A 393 -13.93 6.94 25.61
CA VAL A 393 -14.50 5.86 24.79
C VAL A 393 -15.95 6.16 24.40
N ASN A 394 -16.76 6.68 25.31
CA ASN A 394 -18.14 7.04 25.01
C ASN A 394 -18.25 8.18 23.98
N GLU A 395 -17.35 9.15 24.02
CA GLU A 395 -17.28 10.21 23.01
C GLU A 395 -16.87 9.66 21.64
N ILE A 396 -15.85 8.78 21.60
CA ILE A 396 -15.43 8.10 20.36
C ILE A 396 -16.59 7.30 19.77
N LEU A 397 -17.31 6.51 20.59
CA LEU A 397 -18.47 5.73 20.13
C LEU A 397 -19.64 6.61 19.69
N THR A 398 -19.87 7.74 20.36
CA THR A 398 -20.91 8.71 19.96
C THR A 398 -20.58 9.33 18.61
N PHE A 399 -19.33 9.73 18.43
CA PHE A 399 -18.83 10.22 17.15
C PHE A 399 -18.94 9.15 16.05
N GLU A 400 -18.53 7.92 16.32
CA GLU A 400 -18.59 6.83 15.34
C GLU A 400 -20.04 6.45 14.96
N ARG A 401 -20.99 6.53 15.90
CA ARG A 401 -22.43 6.39 15.59
C ARG A 401 -22.93 7.51 14.66
N ASN A 402 -22.45 8.73 14.83
CA ASN A 402 -22.83 9.83 13.95
C ASN A 402 -22.17 9.69 12.57
N LEU A 403 -20.93 9.18 12.50
CA LEU A 403 -20.27 8.81 11.25
C LEU A 403 -21.05 7.69 10.52
N ALA A 404 -21.52 6.66 11.23
CA ALA A 404 -22.32 5.59 10.64
C ALA A 404 -23.61 6.11 9.97
N LYS A 405 -24.19 7.21 10.47
CA LYS A 405 -25.38 7.84 9.86
C LYS A 405 -25.07 8.57 8.55
N THR A 406 -23.82 8.97 8.31
CA THR A 406 -23.44 9.64 7.07
C THR A 406 -23.18 8.65 5.93
N LEU A 407 -22.80 7.41 6.26
CA LEU A 407 -22.56 6.34 5.28
C LEU A 407 -23.81 5.93 4.52
N VAL A 408 -23.62 5.68 3.23
CA VAL A 408 -24.63 5.07 2.35
C VAL A 408 -24.63 3.55 2.58
N PRO A 409 -25.79 2.90 2.79
CA PRO A 409 -25.87 1.45 2.96
C PRO A 409 -25.37 0.68 1.72
N GLU A 410 -24.76 -0.49 1.93
CA GLU A 410 -24.17 -1.30 0.83
C GLU A 410 -25.23 -1.75 -0.20
N GLU A 411 -26.45 -2.04 0.24
CA GLU A 411 -27.55 -2.40 -0.65
C GLU A 411 -27.99 -1.25 -1.59
N ASP A 412 -27.63 0.00 -1.26
CA ASP A 412 -27.90 1.18 -2.08
C ASP A 412 -26.73 1.55 -3.01
N ARG A 413 -25.59 0.88 -2.86
CA ARG A 413 -24.31 1.11 -3.58
C ARG A 413 -24.06 0.10 -4.69
N ARG A 414 -25.13 -0.23 -5.44
CA ARG A 414 -25.10 -1.25 -6.52
C ARG A 414 -25.30 -0.66 -7.92
N ASN A 415 -25.51 0.65 -8.03
CA ASN A 415 -25.67 1.35 -9.30
C ASN A 415 -24.39 2.12 -9.62
N PHE A 416 -23.53 1.52 -10.46
CA PHE A 416 -22.25 2.10 -10.85
C PHE A 416 -22.41 3.38 -11.66
N SER A 417 -23.48 3.51 -12.45
CA SER A 417 -23.76 4.75 -13.18
C SER A 417 -24.03 5.94 -12.25
N LYS A 418 -24.65 5.70 -11.10
CA LYS A 418 -24.90 6.72 -10.07
C LYS A 418 -23.64 7.04 -9.26
N MET A 419 -22.81 6.03 -8.99
CA MET A 419 -21.57 6.20 -8.23
C MET A 419 -20.42 6.78 -9.07
N TYR A 420 -20.49 6.69 -10.40
CA TYR A 420 -19.47 7.25 -11.30
C TYR A 420 -19.60 8.77 -11.43
N ASN A 421 -19.06 9.53 -10.48
CA ASN A 421 -19.05 11.00 -10.49
C ASN A 421 -17.65 11.55 -10.75
N ILE A 422 -17.38 11.95 -12.00
CA ILE A 422 -16.09 12.51 -12.40
C ILE A 422 -15.93 13.94 -11.87
N ARG A 423 -14.77 14.21 -11.25
CA ARG A 423 -14.34 15.53 -10.80
C ARG A 423 -12.87 15.74 -11.13
N LYS A 424 -12.42 16.99 -11.07
CA LYS A 424 -10.98 17.28 -11.05
C LYS A 424 -10.44 17.03 -9.65
N LEU A 425 -9.18 16.60 -9.55
CA LEU A 425 -8.50 16.39 -8.27
C LEU A 425 -8.61 17.63 -7.36
N GLY A 426 -8.41 18.83 -7.93
CA GLY A 426 -8.54 20.10 -7.22
C GLY A 426 -9.95 20.46 -6.76
N ASP A 427 -11.00 19.77 -7.26
CA ASP A 427 -12.37 20.00 -6.77
C ASP A 427 -12.56 19.50 -5.32
N LEU A 428 -11.68 18.60 -4.84
CA LEU A 428 -11.68 18.13 -3.45
C LEU A 428 -11.47 19.28 -2.45
N ASP A 429 -10.71 20.32 -2.81
CA ASP A 429 -10.51 21.51 -1.97
C ASP A 429 -11.82 22.26 -1.72
N THR A 430 -12.80 22.13 -2.63
CA THR A 430 -14.13 22.72 -2.47
C THR A 430 -15.11 21.78 -1.78
N LEU A 431 -15.07 20.48 -2.12
CA LEU A 431 -15.99 19.48 -1.57
C LEU A 431 -15.68 19.11 -0.11
N MET A 432 -14.39 19.14 0.26
CA MET A 432 -13.92 18.87 1.62
C MET A 432 -12.77 19.82 1.98
N PRO A 433 -13.07 21.10 2.28
CA PRO A 433 -12.06 22.14 2.51
C PRO A 433 -11.30 22.00 3.84
N ILE A 434 -11.62 20.98 4.64
CA ILE A 434 -10.97 20.73 5.94
C ILE A 434 -9.68 19.91 5.83
N ILE A 435 -9.37 19.39 4.63
CA ILE A 435 -8.12 18.70 4.31
C ILE A 435 -7.39 19.54 3.26
N ASN A 436 -6.10 19.78 3.47
CA ASN A 436 -5.22 20.29 2.41
C ASN A 436 -4.81 19.12 1.52
N TRP A 437 -5.54 18.92 0.42
CA TRP A 437 -5.39 17.76 -0.45
C TRP A 437 -4.05 17.73 -1.19
N ASP A 438 -3.55 18.87 -1.64
CA ASP A 438 -2.21 18.96 -2.27
C ASP A 438 -1.13 18.44 -1.31
N LYS A 439 -1.14 18.91 -0.06
CA LYS A 439 -0.22 18.45 0.99
C LYS A 439 -0.40 16.96 1.30
N TYR A 440 -1.65 16.51 1.41
CA TYR A 440 -1.99 15.11 1.70
C TYR A 440 -1.42 14.17 0.63
N PHE A 441 -1.74 14.42 -0.65
CA PHE A 441 -1.29 13.57 -1.75
C PHE A 441 0.22 13.60 -1.93
N ARG A 442 0.85 14.78 -1.91
CA ARG A 442 2.32 14.88 -2.07
C ARG A 442 3.10 14.20 -0.95
N SER A 443 2.49 14.03 0.22
CA SER A 443 3.13 13.36 1.36
C SER A 443 3.01 11.83 1.31
N LEU A 444 2.00 11.29 0.63
CA LEU A 444 1.74 9.84 0.58
C LEU A 444 2.15 9.18 -0.74
N ILE A 445 2.13 9.95 -1.83
CA ILE A 445 2.40 9.45 -3.18
C ILE A 445 3.90 9.58 -3.49
N PRO A 446 4.52 8.59 -4.20
CA PRO A 446 5.89 8.69 -4.68
C PRO A 446 6.19 9.99 -5.43
N PHE A 447 7.42 10.49 -5.32
CA PHE A 447 7.81 11.77 -5.92
C PHE A 447 7.63 11.78 -7.44
N GLU A 448 7.89 10.64 -8.09
CA GLU A 448 7.77 10.42 -9.54
C GLU A 448 6.34 10.63 -10.05
N MET A 449 5.35 10.54 -9.16
CA MET A 449 3.93 10.71 -9.47
C MET A 449 3.44 12.15 -9.23
N HIS A 450 4.30 13.08 -8.81
CA HIS A 450 3.88 14.47 -8.54
C HIS A 450 3.45 15.22 -9.81
N ASP A 451 4.00 14.88 -10.97
CA ASP A 451 3.56 15.45 -12.25
C ASP A 451 2.14 15.02 -12.63
N TYR A 452 1.76 13.78 -12.29
CA TYR A 452 0.38 13.33 -12.42
C TYR A 452 -0.55 14.20 -11.57
N LEU A 453 -0.18 14.52 -10.33
CA LEU A 453 -0.96 15.41 -9.46
C LEU A 453 -1.03 16.84 -10.01
N ASN A 454 0.10 17.37 -10.49
CA ASN A 454 0.21 18.72 -11.07
C ASN A 454 -0.69 18.90 -12.30
N SER A 455 -0.97 17.81 -13.03
CA SER A 455 -1.87 17.82 -14.19
C SER A 455 -3.34 18.09 -13.83
N ASN A 456 -3.67 18.11 -12.54
CA ASN A 456 -5.04 18.17 -12.02
C ASN A 456 -5.93 17.11 -12.69
N PRO A 457 -5.64 15.82 -12.47
CA PRO A 457 -6.24 14.73 -13.21
C PRO A 457 -7.74 14.60 -12.89
N ASP A 458 -8.45 13.89 -13.75
CA ASP A 458 -9.80 13.44 -13.42
C ASP A 458 -9.71 12.38 -12.30
N ILE A 459 -10.67 12.41 -11.39
CA ILE A 459 -10.88 11.42 -10.34
C ILE A 459 -12.34 10.99 -10.31
N VAL A 460 -12.63 9.81 -9.76
CA VAL A 460 -14.00 9.35 -9.50
C VAL A 460 -14.32 9.55 -8.02
N ILE A 461 -15.44 10.21 -7.71
CA ILE A 461 -15.98 10.30 -6.36
C ILE A 461 -17.25 9.47 -6.27
N ASN A 462 -17.23 8.42 -5.47
CA ASN A 462 -18.31 7.44 -5.43
C ASN A 462 -19.57 8.01 -4.75
N GLU A 463 -19.40 8.78 -3.68
CA GLU A 463 -20.50 9.36 -2.89
C GLU A 463 -20.21 10.82 -2.53
N ILE A 464 -20.67 11.75 -3.36
CA ILE A 464 -20.47 13.19 -3.12
C ILE A 464 -21.20 13.65 -1.85
N ASP A 465 -22.46 13.25 -1.69
CA ASP A 465 -23.28 13.60 -0.52
C ASP A 465 -22.66 13.13 0.81
N PHE A 466 -21.91 12.02 0.77
CA PHE A 466 -21.18 11.53 1.94
C PHE A 466 -20.06 12.50 2.33
N LEU A 467 -19.27 13.00 1.36
CA LEU A 467 -18.18 13.94 1.64
C LEU A 467 -18.68 15.23 2.29
N GLU A 468 -19.81 15.76 1.84
CA GLU A 468 -20.44 16.94 2.44
C GLU A 468 -20.89 16.69 3.89
N LYS A 469 -21.59 15.57 4.13
CA LYS A 469 -22.04 15.18 5.48
C LYS A 469 -20.88 14.89 6.41
N LEU A 470 -19.83 14.24 5.93
CA LEU A 470 -18.60 13.97 6.67
C LEU A 470 -17.91 15.29 7.05
N THR A 471 -17.79 16.23 6.11
CA THR A 471 -17.21 17.55 6.36
C THR A 471 -17.95 18.28 7.48
N ALA A 472 -19.28 18.32 7.41
CA ALA A 472 -20.11 18.94 8.44
C ALA A 472 -19.97 18.25 9.82
N LEU A 473 -19.90 16.91 9.83
CA LEU A 473 -19.69 16.14 11.06
C LEU A 473 -18.32 16.45 11.68
N LEU A 474 -17.26 16.48 10.89
CA LEU A 474 -15.91 16.77 11.38
C LEU A 474 -15.78 18.21 11.85
N GLN A 475 -16.35 19.19 11.16
CA GLN A 475 -16.32 20.60 11.57
C GLN A 475 -17.07 20.87 12.89
N SER A 476 -18.14 20.11 13.14
CA SER A 476 -18.95 20.25 14.37
C SER A 476 -18.43 19.40 15.54
N THR A 477 -17.44 18.53 15.32
CA THR A 477 -16.88 17.66 16.35
C THR A 477 -15.65 18.31 17.00
N ASP A 478 -15.49 18.14 18.31
CA ASP A 478 -14.28 18.55 19.02
C ASP A 478 -13.02 17.90 18.39
N PRO A 479 -12.00 18.69 17.97
CA PRO A 479 -10.74 18.16 17.44
C PRO A 479 -10.08 17.07 18.29
N ARG A 480 -10.26 17.12 19.62
CA ARG A 480 -9.75 16.09 20.54
C ARG A 480 -10.42 14.74 20.30
N VAL A 481 -11.73 14.74 20.07
CA VAL A 481 -12.51 13.51 19.80
C VAL A 481 -12.14 12.95 18.42
N ILE A 482 -11.96 13.81 17.41
CA ILE A 482 -11.47 13.40 16.09
C ILE A 482 -10.10 12.74 16.21
N THR A 483 -9.17 13.38 16.93
CA THR A 483 -7.81 12.85 17.15
C THR A 483 -7.87 11.49 17.86
N ASN A 484 -8.68 11.38 18.92
CA ASN A 484 -8.90 10.14 19.65
C ASN A 484 -9.47 9.03 18.76
N TYR A 485 -10.43 9.36 17.88
CA TYR A 485 -11.00 8.40 16.94
C TYR A 485 -9.97 7.91 15.94
N VAL A 486 -9.24 8.81 15.28
CA VAL A 486 -8.23 8.45 14.28
C VAL A 486 -7.14 7.59 14.90
N LEU A 487 -6.66 7.93 16.10
CA LEU A 487 -5.62 7.15 16.77
C LEU A 487 -6.15 5.82 17.32
N TRP A 488 -7.42 5.76 17.76
CA TRP A 488 -8.09 4.49 18.03
C TRP A 488 -8.07 3.57 16.79
N ARG A 489 -8.46 4.10 15.62
CA ARG A 489 -8.43 3.38 14.34
C ARG A 489 -7.02 2.95 13.96
N TYR A 490 -6.03 3.83 14.12
CA TYR A 490 -4.62 3.53 13.91
C TYR A 490 -4.15 2.35 14.75
N THR A 491 -4.49 2.30 16.04
CA THR A 491 -4.14 1.16 16.90
C THR A 491 -4.69 -0.16 16.39
N GLY A 492 -5.80 -0.15 15.64
CA GLY A 492 -6.39 -1.33 15.02
C GLY A 492 -5.43 -2.04 14.06
N SER A 493 -4.55 -1.30 13.37
CA SER A 493 -3.57 -1.89 12.46
C SER A 493 -2.47 -2.67 13.15
N TRP A 494 -2.30 -2.51 14.47
CA TRP A 494 -1.31 -3.22 15.28
C TRP A 494 -1.83 -4.57 15.82
N SER A 495 -3.02 -5.00 15.39
CA SER A 495 -3.58 -6.30 15.76
C SER A 495 -2.58 -7.43 15.46
N PHE A 496 -2.43 -8.36 16.40
CA PHE A 496 -1.52 -9.52 16.34
C PHE A 496 -0.02 -9.18 16.20
N GLN A 497 0.39 -7.95 16.48
CA GLN A 497 1.80 -7.50 16.43
C GLN A 497 2.36 -7.09 17.80
N LEU A 498 1.50 -7.00 18.81
CA LEU A 498 1.85 -6.65 20.19
C LEU A 498 1.94 -7.91 21.07
N ASP A 499 2.06 -7.73 22.38
CA ASP A 499 2.11 -8.85 23.32
C ASP A 499 0.73 -9.51 23.58
N GLU A 500 0.76 -10.63 24.31
CA GLU A 500 -0.40 -11.48 24.55
C GLU A 500 -1.58 -10.76 25.24
N ARG A 501 -1.33 -9.70 26.03
CA ARG A 501 -2.39 -8.93 26.72
C ARG A 501 -3.32 -8.28 25.71
N PHE A 502 -2.77 -7.72 24.64
CA PHE A 502 -3.54 -7.10 23.56
C PHE A 502 -4.34 -8.15 22.76
N ASP A 503 -3.70 -9.28 22.45
CA ASP A 503 -4.37 -10.39 21.76
C ASP A 503 -5.50 -10.98 22.61
N ASN A 504 -5.35 -11.03 23.94
CA ASN A 504 -6.40 -11.49 24.86
C ASN A 504 -7.60 -10.56 24.83
N ALA A 505 -7.38 -9.23 24.93
CA ALA A 505 -8.45 -8.25 24.84
C ALA A 505 -9.21 -8.35 23.50
N GLN A 506 -8.48 -8.51 22.39
CA GLN A 506 -9.10 -8.72 21.08
C GLN A 506 -9.83 -10.06 20.98
N GLN A 507 -9.30 -11.12 21.57
CA GLN A 507 -9.95 -12.43 21.59
C GLN A 507 -11.27 -12.42 22.37
N ASP A 508 -11.34 -11.72 23.50
CA ASP A 508 -12.58 -11.54 24.26
C ASP A 508 -13.64 -10.80 23.46
N PHE A 509 -13.22 -9.78 22.72
CA PHE A 509 -14.08 -9.07 21.78
C PHE A 509 -14.60 -9.97 20.65
N LEU A 510 -13.71 -10.70 19.98
CA LEU A 510 -14.07 -11.62 18.89
C LEU A 510 -14.94 -12.79 19.38
N LYS A 511 -14.82 -13.18 20.65
CA LYS A 511 -15.72 -14.14 21.28
C LYS A 511 -17.15 -13.60 21.37
N ALA A 512 -17.32 -12.34 21.74
CA ALA A 512 -18.64 -11.71 21.81
C ALA A 512 -19.22 -11.38 20.43
N LEU A 513 -18.38 -10.95 19.49
CA LEU A 513 -18.82 -10.54 18.15
C LEU A 513 -19.04 -11.72 17.18
N LEU A 514 -18.18 -12.74 17.22
CA LEU A 514 -18.17 -13.84 16.25
C LEU A 514 -18.36 -15.22 16.89
N GLY A 515 -18.44 -15.30 18.23
CA GLY A 515 -18.50 -16.58 18.94
C GLY A 515 -17.17 -17.34 18.95
N LYS A 516 -16.03 -16.72 18.56
CA LYS A 516 -14.72 -17.38 18.51
C LYS A 516 -14.25 -17.74 19.93
N LYS A 517 -14.09 -19.03 20.24
CA LYS A 517 -13.79 -19.49 21.62
C LYS A 517 -12.31 -19.43 21.99
N SER A 518 -11.41 -19.50 21.01
CA SER A 518 -9.96 -19.54 21.20
C SER A 518 -9.26 -18.79 20.08
N LYS A 519 -8.01 -18.35 20.35
CA LYS A 519 -7.13 -17.75 19.35
C LYS A 519 -6.82 -18.76 18.23
N SER A 520 -6.51 -18.23 17.05
CA SER A 520 -5.92 -19.06 16.00
C SER A 520 -4.51 -19.48 16.41
N PRO A 521 -4.00 -20.64 15.97
CA PRO A 521 -2.59 -20.94 16.09
C PRO A 521 -1.74 -19.88 15.37
N ARG A 522 -0.67 -19.40 16.02
CA ARG A 522 0.18 -18.30 15.51
C ARG A 522 0.67 -18.53 14.08
N TRP A 523 1.09 -19.76 13.75
CA TRP A 523 1.58 -20.09 12.41
C TRP A 523 0.52 -19.84 11.32
N LYS A 524 -0.77 -20.00 11.62
CA LYS A 524 -1.87 -19.78 10.68
C LYS A 524 -2.07 -18.29 10.42
N ASP A 525 -1.96 -17.47 11.47
CA ASP A 525 -2.04 -16.01 11.32
C ASP A 525 -0.82 -15.47 10.56
N CYS A 526 0.39 -15.98 10.85
CA CYS A 526 1.61 -15.62 10.11
C CYS A 526 1.54 -16.04 8.63
N GLN A 527 1.08 -17.25 8.33
CA GLN A 527 0.90 -17.74 6.97
C GLN A 527 -0.10 -16.88 6.20
N SER A 528 -1.22 -16.52 6.82
CA SER A 528 -2.22 -15.61 6.23
C SER A 528 -1.63 -14.22 5.97
N ALA A 529 -0.89 -13.66 6.93
CA ALA A 529 -0.28 -12.32 6.82
C ALA A 529 0.79 -12.23 5.73
N ALA A 530 1.60 -13.28 5.54
CA ALA A 530 2.58 -13.38 4.47
C ALA A 530 1.88 -13.58 3.11
N GLY A 531 0.90 -14.50 3.06
CA GLY A 531 0.10 -14.78 1.87
C GLY A 531 -0.62 -13.56 1.32
N SER A 532 -1.16 -12.69 2.18
CA SER A 532 -1.87 -11.49 1.76
C SER A 532 -0.96 -10.38 1.24
N ARG A 533 0.28 -10.28 1.76
CA ARG A 533 1.24 -9.22 1.38
C ARG A 533 2.10 -9.60 0.19
N MET A 534 2.41 -10.88 0.06
CA MET A 534 3.25 -11.43 -1.02
C MET A 534 2.46 -12.50 -1.78
N ALA A 535 1.34 -12.09 -2.37
CA ALA A 535 0.35 -12.96 -3.00
C ALA A 535 0.93 -13.84 -4.11
N TYR A 536 1.76 -13.26 -5.00
CA TYR A 536 2.38 -14.01 -6.10
C TYR A 536 3.49 -14.93 -5.62
N ALA A 537 4.32 -14.51 -4.66
CA ALA A 537 5.35 -15.38 -4.09
C ALA A 537 4.74 -16.59 -3.37
N SER A 538 3.70 -16.36 -2.56
CA SER A 538 2.98 -17.44 -1.88
C SER A 538 2.23 -18.35 -2.86
N GLY A 539 1.70 -17.77 -3.94
CA GLY A 539 1.10 -18.52 -5.04
C GLY A 539 2.11 -19.42 -5.74
N ALA A 540 3.32 -18.92 -6.02
CA ALA A 540 4.39 -19.68 -6.65
C ALA A 540 4.76 -20.92 -5.83
N LEU A 541 4.94 -20.74 -4.52
CA LEU A 541 5.23 -21.85 -3.60
C LEU A 541 4.12 -22.91 -3.61
N TYR A 542 2.85 -22.48 -3.54
CA TYR A 542 1.72 -23.39 -3.53
C TYR A 542 1.61 -24.20 -4.83
N VAL A 543 1.66 -23.52 -5.97
CA VAL A 543 1.46 -24.15 -7.28
C VAL A 543 2.59 -25.16 -7.57
N ARG A 544 3.85 -24.81 -7.26
CA ARG A 544 5.01 -25.73 -7.40
C ARG A 544 4.84 -27.01 -6.57
N ALA A 545 4.18 -26.93 -5.42
CA ALA A 545 4.01 -28.06 -4.51
C ALA A 545 2.73 -28.88 -4.77
N HIS A 546 1.66 -28.27 -5.26
CA HIS A 546 0.32 -28.84 -5.17
C HIS A 546 -0.50 -28.82 -6.46
N PHE A 547 -0.04 -28.20 -7.55
CA PHE A 547 -0.84 -28.04 -8.75
C PHE A 547 -0.25 -28.78 -9.96
N ASP A 548 -1.10 -29.56 -10.66
CA ASP A 548 -0.74 -30.28 -11.88
C ASP A 548 -1.38 -29.59 -13.10
N LYS A 549 -0.60 -29.46 -14.17
CA LYS A 549 -1.05 -28.88 -15.44
C LYS A 549 -2.26 -29.60 -16.03
N ALA A 550 -2.37 -30.91 -15.85
CA ALA A 550 -3.52 -31.66 -16.35
C ALA A 550 -4.85 -31.30 -15.66
N ASP A 551 -4.82 -30.80 -14.41
CA ASP A 551 -6.01 -30.24 -13.75
C ASP A 551 -6.42 -28.91 -14.40
N LYS A 552 -5.46 -28.08 -14.81
CA LYS A 552 -5.72 -26.85 -15.58
C LYS A 552 -6.43 -27.17 -16.90
N ASP A 553 -5.91 -28.14 -17.65
CA ASP A 553 -6.46 -28.51 -18.95
C ASP A 553 -7.88 -29.09 -18.82
N ALA A 554 -8.13 -29.91 -17.79
CA ALA A 554 -9.45 -30.46 -17.50
C ALA A 554 -10.46 -29.40 -17.03
N ALA A 555 -10.01 -28.40 -16.24
CA ALA A 555 -10.84 -27.27 -15.85
C ALA A 555 -11.21 -26.39 -17.05
N LEU A 556 -10.25 -26.08 -17.93
CA LEU A 556 -10.48 -25.31 -19.15
C LEU A 556 -11.53 -25.96 -20.07
N ALA A 557 -11.45 -27.29 -20.27
CA ALA A 557 -12.46 -28.01 -21.06
C ALA A 557 -13.88 -27.88 -20.47
N MET A 558 -14.01 -27.82 -19.13
CA MET A 558 -15.30 -27.64 -18.47
C MET A 558 -15.84 -26.22 -18.62
N ILE A 559 -14.96 -25.22 -18.59
CA ILE A 559 -15.31 -23.82 -18.85
C ILE A 559 -15.86 -23.66 -20.27
N ASP A 560 -15.24 -24.31 -21.26
CA ASP A 560 -15.73 -24.30 -22.64
C ASP A 560 -17.15 -24.90 -22.76
N ASP A 561 -17.42 -26.00 -22.05
CA ASP A 561 -18.77 -26.59 -22.00
C ASP A 561 -19.78 -25.65 -21.32
N LEU A 562 -19.37 -24.94 -20.28
CA LEU A 562 -20.20 -23.98 -19.54
C LEU A 562 -20.53 -22.75 -20.39
N HIS A 563 -19.54 -22.12 -21.03
CA HIS A 563 -19.80 -21.07 -22.02
C HIS A 563 -20.79 -21.52 -23.10
N GLY A 564 -20.67 -22.78 -23.55
CA GLY A 564 -21.62 -23.39 -24.47
C GLY A 564 -23.04 -23.49 -23.89
N ALA A 565 -23.19 -23.84 -22.63
CA ALA A 565 -24.46 -23.91 -21.91
C ALA A 565 -25.07 -22.52 -21.65
N PHE A 566 -24.27 -21.54 -21.21
CA PHE A 566 -24.69 -20.16 -21.03
C PHE A 566 -25.22 -19.55 -22.32
N ARG A 567 -24.47 -19.73 -23.42
CA ARG A 567 -24.92 -19.29 -24.76
C ARG A 567 -26.30 -19.83 -25.09
N GLU A 568 -26.56 -21.10 -24.78
CA GLU A 568 -27.85 -21.72 -25.05
C GLU A 568 -28.95 -21.21 -24.11
N LEU A 569 -28.65 -20.90 -22.84
CA LEU A 569 -29.58 -20.23 -21.93
C LEU A 569 -29.99 -18.85 -22.47
N VAL A 570 -29.02 -18.06 -22.95
CA VAL A 570 -29.28 -16.75 -23.56
C VAL A 570 -30.14 -16.90 -24.84
N LEU A 571 -29.85 -17.87 -25.69
CA LEU A 571 -30.59 -18.12 -26.94
C LEU A 571 -32.04 -18.58 -26.73
N THR A 572 -32.31 -19.28 -25.63
CA THR A 572 -33.62 -19.91 -25.39
C THR A 572 -34.50 -19.14 -24.42
N ASN A 573 -33.99 -18.07 -23.80
CA ASN A 573 -34.82 -17.22 -22.95
C ASN A 573 -35.88 -16.47 -23.79
N ASN A 574 -37.02 -16.19 -23.16
CA ASN A 574 -38.19 -15.60 -23.84
C ASN A 574 -38.46 -14.15 -23.39
N TRP A 575 -37.55 -13.55 -22.63
CA TRP A 575 -37.76 -12.25 -22.02
C TRP A 575 -36.84 -11.17 -22.58
N MET A 576 -35.85 -11.54 -23.39
CA MET A 576 -34.89 -10.63 -24.01
C MET A 576 -35.18 -10.45 -25.50
N GLU A 577 -35.13 -9.21 -25.97
CA GLU A 577 -35.21 -8.88 -27.40
C GLU A 577 -33.96 -9.32 -28.16
N ASP A 578 -34.11 -9.64 -29.46
CA ASP A 578 -33.06 -10.22 -30.29
C ASP A 578 -31.76 -9.39 -30.29
N LYS A 579 -31.88 -8.06 -30.37
CA LYS A 579 -30.71 -7.16 -30.36
C LYS A 579 -29.93 -7.22 -29.04
N THR A 580 -30.62 -7.20 -27.90
CA THR A 580 -29.97 -7.27 -26.58
C THR A 580 -29.38 -8.66 -26.36
N ARG A 581 -30.02 -9.70 -26.91
CA ARG A 581 -29.53 -11.07 -26.92
C ARG A 581 -28.19 -11.20 -27.63
N ASP A 582 -28.07 -10.62 -28.82
CA ASP A 582 -26.81 -10.64 -29.58
C ASP A 582 -25.68 -9.94 -28.81
N ILE A 583 -25.97 -8.84 -28.11
CA ILE A 583 -24.97 -8.14 -27.30
C ILE A 583 -24.57 -8.97 -26.07
N ALA A 584 -25.52 -9.62 -25.39
CA ALA A 584 -25.21 -10.50 -24.27
C ALA A 584 -24.32 -11.69 -24.70
N LEU A 585 -24.58 -12.26 -25.88
CA LEU A 585 -23.76 -13.33 -26.46
C LEU A 585 -22.34 -12.85 -26.81
N GLU A 586 -22.21 -11.66 -27.38
CA GLU A 586 -20.91 -11.03 -27.64
C GLU A 586 -20.15 -10.78 -26.34
N LYS A 587 -20.82 -10.30 -25.29
CA LYS A 587 -20.21 -10.11 -23.97
C LYS A 587 -19.69 -11.43 -23.37
N ALA A 588 -20.51 -12.48 -23.41
CA ALA A 588 -20.12 -13.79 -22.90
C ALA A 588 -18.92 -14.36 -23.65
N LYS A 589 -18.85 -14.12 -24.98
CA LYS A 589 -17.75 -14.57 -25.83
C LYS A 589 -16.44 -13.84 -25.56
N GLU A 590 -16.48 -12.55 -25.24
CA GLU A 590 -15.29 -11.74 -24.91
C GLU A 590 -14.85 -11.87 -23.44
N MET A 591 -15.52 -12.70 -22.66
CA MET A 591 -15.20 -12.93 -21.26
C MET A 591 -13.87 -13.69 -21.14
N GLN A 592 -12.93 -13.16 -20.36
CA GLN A 592 -11.63 -13.78 -20.14
C GLN A 592 -11.69 -14.86 -19.06
N SER A 593 -10.96 -15.96 -19.26
CA SER A 593 -10.82 -17.04 -18.27
C SER A 593 -9.38 -17.14 -17.76
N LEU A 594 -9.17 -16.76 -16.50
CA LEU A 594 -7.86 -16.79 -15.84
C LEU A 594 -7.78 -17.97 -14.86
N ILE A 595 -7.08 -19.04 -15.24
CA ILE A 595 -7.14 -20.33 -14.54
C ILE A 595 -5.79 -20.73 -13.93
N GLY A 596 -5.84 -21.11 -12.65
CA GLY A 596 -4.72 -21.56 -11.84
C GLY A 596 -3.87 -20.40 -11.32
N PHE A 597 -3.03 -19.86 -12.20
CA PHE A 597 -1.98 -18.92 -11.85
C PHE A 597 -1.46 -18.15 -13.08
N PRO A 598 -0.88 -16.96 -12.90
CA PRO A 598 -0.19 -16.26 -13.97
C PRO A 598 1.19 -16.86 -14.24
N ASP A 599 1.57 -17.05 -15.51
CA ASP A 599 2.75 -17.83 -15.90
C ASP A 599 4.07 -17.30 -15.33
N PHE A 600 4.19 -15.97 -15.12
CA PHE A 600 5.44 -15.36 -14.66
C PHE A 600 5.88 -15.83 -13.26
N ILE A 601 4.97 -16.35 -12.42
CA ILE A 601 5.32 -16.80 -11.06
C ILE A 601 6.15 -18.10 -11.05
N TYR A 602 6.31 -18.76 -12.20
CA TYR A 602 7.26 -19.86 -12.39
C TYR A 602 8.67 -19.39 -12.71
N ASN A 603 8.84 -18.14 -13.13
CA ASN A 603 10.13 -17.56 -13.42
C ASN A 603 10.60 -16.78 -12.18
N ASP A 604 11.59 -17.32 -11.47
CA ASP A 604 12.13 -16.70 -10.27
C ASP A 604 12.65 -15.28 -10.54
N THR A 605 13.30 -15.03 -11.68
CA THR A 605 13.76 -13.69 -12.07
C THR A 605 12.59 -12.71 -12.23
N ALA A 606 11.53 -13.08 -12.92
CA ALA A 606 10.37 -12.21 -13.11
C ALA A 606 9.61 -11.96 -11.79
N LEU A 607 9.58 -12.96 -10.90
CA LEU A 607 8.98 -12.83 -9.58
C LEU A 607 9.81 -11.91 -8.67
N ASP A 608 11.14 -12.02 -8.71
CA ASP A 608 12.05 -11.14 -7.98
C ASP A 608 11.96 -9.69 -8.50
N GLU A 609 11.88 -9.50 -9.82
CA GLU A 609 11.66 -8.20 -10.46
C GLU A 609 10.35 -7.55 -9.99
N TYR A 610 9.26 -8.33 -9.88
CA TYR A 610 7.98 -7.84 -9.37
C TYR A 610 8.09 -7.30 -7.93
N TYR A 611 8.92 -7.92 -7.09
CA TYR A 611 9.14 -7.53 -5.70
C TYR A 611 10.42 -6.69 -5.48
N ALA A 612 11.10 -6.22 -6.53
CA ALA A 612 12.41 -5.57 -6.41
C ALA A 612 12.45 -4.33 -5.50
N LYS A 613 11.32 -3.60 -5.38
CA LYS A 613 11.18 -2.44 -4.49
C LYS A 613 10.74 -2.78 -3.07
N LEU A 614 10.47 -4.05 -2.77
CA LEU A 614 10.09 -4.52 -1.43
C LEU A 614 11.33 -5.01 -0.68
N HIS A 615 11.89 -4.14 0.16
CA HIS A 615 13.09 -4.46 0.94
C HIS A 615 12.71 -4.96 2.35
N LEU A 616 12.89 -6.26 2.60
CA LEU A 616 12.66 -6.88 3.91
C LEU A 616 13.97 -7.52 4.39
N GLU A 617 14.37 -7.21 5.62
CA GLU A 617 15.62 -7.69 6.22
C GLU A 617 15.36 -8.76 7.29
N ALA A 618 16.34 -9.64 7.53
CA ALA A 618 16.19 -10.72 8.50
C ALA A 618 16.11 -10.22 9.97
N ASP A 619 16.65 -9.03 10.24
CA ASP A 619 16.63 -8.39 11.56
C ASP A 619 15.44 -7.44 11.77
N ASP A 620 14.59 -7.24 10.76
CA ASP A 620 13.34 -6.48 10.91
C ASP A 620 12.42 -7.15 11.93
N SER A 621 11.95 -6.36 12.90
CA SER A 621 10.85 -6.78 13.76
C SER A 621 9.56 -6.98 12.94
N TYR A 622 8.64 -7.81 13.44
CA TYR A 622 7.38 -8.06 12.74
C TYR A 622 6.57 -6.77 12.43
N PRO A 623 6.46 -5.77 13.33
CA PRO A 623 5.84 -4.49 12.98
C PRO A 623 6.54 -3.73 11.85
N GLN A 624 7.88 -3.79 11.76
CA GLN A 624 8.65 -3.18 10.67
C GLN A 624 8.36 -3.89 9.35
N LEU A 625 8.33 -5.23 9.33
CA LEU A 625 7.96 -6.00 8.14
C LEU A 625 6.57 -5.60 7.62
N VAL A 626 5.59 -5.50 8.53
CA VAL A 626 4.22 -5.06 8.18
C VAL A 626 4.22 -3.64 7.60
N GLN A 627 4.94 -2.71 8.24
CA GLN A 627 5.05 -1.32 7.77
C GLN A 627 5.68 -1.24 6.38
N LYS A 628 6.82 -1.89 6.15
CA LYS A 628 7.53 -1.86 4.86
C LYS A 628 6.66 -2.44 3.74
N ALA A 629 6.00 -3.58 4.00
CA ALA A 629 5.10 -4.19 3.02
C ALA A 629 3.86 -3.34 2.73
N SER A 630 3.25 -2.73 3.75
CA SER A 630 2.11 -1.80 3.57
C SER A 630 2.50 -0.57 2.75
N LYS A 631 3.66 0.02 3.04
CA LYS A 631 4.17 1.18 2.30
C LYS A 631 4.45 0.82 0.83
N TRP A 632 5.17 -0.28 0.58
CA TRP A 632 5.43 -0.76 -0.77
C TRP A 632 4.14 -0.99 -1.56
N ALA A 633 3.11 -1.60 -0.95
CA ALA A 633 1.83 -1.84 -1.61
C ALA A 633 1.11 -0.54 -2.00
N GLN A 634 1.15 0.49 -1.13
CA GLN A 634 0.59 1.81 -1.41
C GLN A 634 1.34 2.51 -2.53
N GLU A 635 2.67 2.55 -2.47
CA GLU A 635 3.52 3.16 -3.51
C GLU A 635 3.29 2.47 -4.87
N ARG A 636 3.31 1.13 -4.90
CA ARG A 636 3.01 0.34 -6.09
C ARG A 636 1.63 0.67 -6.64
N ALA A 637 0.59 0.82 -5.80
CA ALA A 637 -0.75 1.16 -6.26
C ALA A 637 -0.78 2.52 -6.99
N PHE A 638 -0.09 3.54 -6.48
CA PHE A 638 -0.01 4.85 -7.13
C PHE A 638 0.82 4.84 -8.41
N GLU A 639 1.97 4.16 -8.45
CA GLU A 639 2.80 4.02 -9.67
C GLU A 639 1.99 3.46 -10.85
N ARG A 640 1.05 2.56 -10.56
CA ARG A 640 0.19 1.94 -11.57
C ARG A 640 -0.76 2.91 -12.28
N LEU A 641 -0.94 4.14 -11.79
CA LEU A 641 -1.71 5.17 -12.48
C LEU A 641 -1.16 5.50 -13.88
N LEU A 642 0.17 5.41 -14.06
CA LEU A 642 0.83 5.67 -15.34
C LEU A 642 1.00 4.41 -16.20
N GLU A 643 0.78 3.23 -15.61
CA GLU A 643 0.88 1.97 -16.31
C GLU A 643 -0.39 1.66 -17.12
N PRO A 644 -0.27 0.99 -18.27
CA PRO A 644 -1.44 0.46 -18.96
C PRO A 644 -2.17 -0.57 -18.10
N VAL A 645 -3.47 -0.73 -18.34
CA VAL A 645 -4.26 -1.79 -17.70
C VAL A 645 -4.10 -3.09 -18.50
N ASP A 646 -3.55 -4.11 -17.85
CA ASP A 646 -3.59 -5.48 -18.35
C ASP A 646 -4.85 -6.18 -17.84
N ARG A 647 -5.77 -6.50 -18.76
CA ARG A 647 -7.01 -7.23 -18.42
C ARG A 647 -6.71 -8.68 -17.98
N ALA A 648 -5.61 -9.27 -18.46
CA ALA A 648 -5.22 -10.64 -18.13
C ALA A 648 -4.44 -10.75 -16.80
N GLU A 649 -4.21 -9.65 -16.10
CA GLU A 649 -3.55 -9.67 -14.80
C GLU A 649 -4.37 -10.49 -13.79
N PHE A 650 -3.72 -11.42 -13.10
CA PHE A 650 -4.39 -12.29 -12.13
C PHE A 650 -4.79 -11.54 -10.85
N GLY A 651 -3.90 -10.72 -10.29
CA GLY A 651 -4.18 -9.79 -9.18
C GLY A 651 -4.40 -10.42 -7.80
N ILE A 652 -4.46 -11.75 -7.70
CA ILE A 652 -4.72 -12.51 -6.46
C ILE A 652 -3.73 -13.65 -6.31
N SER A 653 -3.62 -14.21 -5.09
CA SER A 653 -2.76 -15.38 -4.88
C SER A 653 -3.42 -16.64 -5.43
N SER A 654 -2.65 -17.46 -6.15
CA SER A 654 -3.07 -18.78 -6.62
C SER A 654 -3.33 -19.79 -5.50
N ALA A 655 -2.89 -19.47 -4.27
CA ALA A 655 -3.13 -20.27 -3.06
C ALA A 655 -4.48 -19.98 -2.37
N VAL A 656 -5.33 -19.12 -2.95
CA VAL A 656 -6.65 -18.77 -2.40
C VAL A 656 -7.69 -19.82 -2.81
N VAL A 657 -8.44 -20.35 -1.85
CA VAL A 657 -9.61 -21.20 -2.14
C VAL A 657 -10.83 -20.30 -2.33
N ASN A 658 -10.99 -19.76 -3.54
CA ASN A 658 -12.15 -18.97 -3.95
C ASN A 658 -12.21 -18.87 -5.48
N ALA A 659 -13.26 -18.25 -6.03
CA ALA A 659 -13.35 -17.81 -7.42
C ALA A 659 -13.87 -16.37 -7.47
N PHE A 660 -13.64 -15.68 -8.60
CA PHE A 660 -13.97 -14.26 -8.74
C PHE A 660 -14.33 -13.88 -10.18
N TYR A 661 -15.33 -13.01 -10.33
CA TYR A 661 -15.59 -12.24 -11.53
C TYR A 661 -15.19 -10.76 -11.34
N SER A 662 -14.64 -10.16 -12.38
CA SER A 662 -14.35 -8.73 -12.43
C SER A 662 -15.07 -8.04 -13.59
N SER A 663 -16.02 -7.15 -13.26
CA SER A 663 -16.74 -6.34 -14.25
C SER A 663 -15.82 -5.50 -15.13
N LEU A 664 -14.77 -4.91 -14.54
CA LEU A 664 -13.83 -4.04 -15.24
C LEU A 664 -12.91 -4.79 -16.21
N LYS A 665 -12.76 -6.11 -16.03
CA LYS A 665 -12.01 -6.97 -16.94
C LYS A 665 -12.92 -7.72 -17.91
N ASN A 666 -14.22 -7.82 -17.62
CA ASN A 666 -15.11 -8.86 -18.13
C ASN A 666 -14.38 -10.22 -18.10
N GLY A 667 -14.04 -10.69 -16.90
CA GLY A 667 -13.22 -11.89 -16.75
C GLY A 667 -13.44 -12.63 -15.44
N ILE A 668 -13.36 -13.96 -15.52
CA ILE A 668 -13.47 -14.91 -14.42
C ILE A 668 -12.09 -15.44 -14.03
N THR A 669 -11.83 -15.57 -12.73
CA THR A 669 -10.53 -16.00 -12.19
C THR A 669 -10.71 -17.16 -11.21
N PHE A 670 -10.01 -18.27 -11.47
CA PHE A 670 -10.01 -19.47 -10.65
C PHE A 670 -8.58 -19.79 -10.20
N PRO A 671 -8.15 -19.33 -9.00
CA PRO A 671 -6.92 -19.75 -8.36
C PRO A 671 -6.71 -21.27 -8.36
N ALA A 672 -5.45 -21.70 -8.42
CA ALA A 672 -5.09 -23.11 -8.37
C ALA A 672 -5.70 -23.85 -7.16
N ALA A 673 -5.77 -23.19 -6.01
CA ALA A 673 -6.25 -23.82 -4.78
C ALA A 673 -7.77 -24.10 -4.72
N ILE A 674 -8.61 -23.58 -5.62
CA ILE A 674 -10.03 -24.02 -5.69
C ILE A 674 -10.20 -25.29 -6.55
N LEU A 675 -9.23 -25.60 -7.42
CA LEU A 675 -9.25 -26.74 -8.33
C LEU A 675 -8.82 -28.04 -7.62
N GLN A 676 -9.47 -28.34 -6.51
CA GLN A 676 -9.25 -29.55 -5.70
C GLN A 676 -10.55 -30.03 -5.06
N ALA A 677 -10.53 -31.27 -4.56
CA ALA A 677 -11.69 -31.85 -3.89
C ALA A 677 -12.10 -31.02 -2.65
N PRO A 678 -13.40 -30.86 -2.37
CA PRO A 678 -14.54 -31.52 -3.03
C PRO A 678 -15.08 -30.80 -4.27
N PHE A 679 -14.51 -29.64 -4.66
CA PHE A 679 -15.01 -28.88 -5.81
C PHE A 679 -14.66 -29.53 -7.14
N PHE A 680 -13.43 -30.01 -7.27
CA PHE A 680 -12.91 -30.58 -8.50
C PHE A 680 -11.92 -31.71 -8.25
N ASP A 681 -12.04 -32.78 -9.01
CA ASP A 681 -10.99 -33.76 -9.21
C ASP A 681 -11.15 -34.31 -10.62
N ARG A 682 -10.07 -34.35 -11.43
CA ARG A 682 -10.18 -34.75 -12.83
C ARG A 682 -10.76 -36.16 -13.01
N ASP A 683 -10.63 -37.02 -12.00
CA ASP A 683 -11.07 -38.41 -12.01
C ASP A 683 -12.47 -38.61 -11.41
N PHE A 684 -13.09 -37.57 -10.84
CA PHE A 684 -14.47 -37.64 -10.38
C PHE A 684 -15.44 -37.79 -11.56
N PRO A 685 -16.60 -38.47 -11.35
CA PRO A 685 -17.68 -38.48 -12.33
C PRO A 685 -18.08 -37.05 -12.72
N ARG A 686 -18.47 -36.86 -13.98
CA ARG A 686 -18.80 -35.54 -14.50
C ARG A 686 -20.00 -34.94 -13.78
N ALA A 687 -20.98 -35.75 -13.39
CA ALA A 687 -22.09 -35.30 -12.53
C ALA A 687 -21.61 -34.55 -11.26
N VAL A 688 -20.56 -35.05 -10.60
CA VAL A 688 -19.98 -34.43 -9.38
C VAL A 688 -19.22 -33.16 -9.73
N ASN A 689 -18.37 -33.22 -10.75
CA ASN A 689 -17.53 -32.10 -11.18
C ASN A 689 -18.36 -30.91 -11.71
N TYR A 690 -19.36 -31.14 -12.57
CA TYR A 690 -20.24 -30.07 -13.04
C TYR A 690 -21.05 -29.49 -11.88
N ALA A 691 -21.51 -30.30 -10.92
CA ALA A 691 -22.23 -29.78 -9.76
C ALA A 691 -21.36 -29.02 -8.75
N GLY A 692 -20.08 -29.40 -8.65
CA GLY A 692 -19.08 -28.76 -7.81
C GLY A 692 -18.50 -27.53 -8.49
N ILE A 693 -17.31 -27.68 -9.08
CA ILE A 693 -16.62 -26.57 -9.74
C ILE A 693 -17.40 -26.01 -10.94
N GLY A 694 -18.19 -26.82 -11.66
CA GLY A 694 -19.04 -26.32 -12.74
C GLY A 694 -20.06 -25.30 -12.24
N ALA A 695 -20.75 -25.56 -11.13
CA ALA A 695 -21.68 -24.59 -10.56
C ALA A 695 -20.98 -23.29 -10.14
N VAL A 696 -19.73 -23.37 -9.65
CA VAL A 696 -18.91 -22.19 -9.37
C VAL A 696 -18.51 -21.46 -10.66
N ILE A 697 -18.13 -22.17 -11.73
CA ILE A 697 -17.82 -21.57 -13.02
C ILE A 697 -19.04 -20.83 -13.58
N GLY A 698 -20.21 -21.47 -13.59
CA GLY A 698 -21.44 -20.85 -14.06
C GLY A 698 -21.85 -19.66 -13.17
N HIS A 699 -21.55 -19.72 -11.87
CA HIS A 699 -21.76 -18.60 -10.95
C HIS A 699 -20.92 -17.38 -11.37
N GLU A 700 -19.63 -17.55 -11.61
CA GLU A 700 -18.74 -16.45 -12.07
C GLU A 700 -19.10 -15.95 -13.47
N ILE A 701 -19.53 -16.83 -14.39
CA ILE A 701 -20.05 -16.41 -15.71
C ILE A 701 -21.31 -15.56 -15.53
N THR A 702 -22.21 -15.98 -14.65
CA THR A 702 -23.48 -15.28 -14.39
C THR A 702 -23.26 -13.92 -13.74
N HIS A 703 -22.20 -13.72 -12.95
CA HIS A 703 -21.83 -12.39 -12.43
C HIS A 703 -21.59 -11.37 -13.55
N GLY A 704 -21.17 -11.80 -14.75
CA GLY A 704 -21.12 -10.92 -15.92
C GLY A 704 -22.47 -10.32 -16.32
N PHE A 705 -23.57 -10.85 -15.78
CA PHE A 705 -24.93 -10.52 -16.17
C PHE A 705 -25.88 -10.35 -14.98
N ASP A 706 -25.37 -10.29 -13.76
CA ASP A 706 -26.15 -9.95 -12.57
C ASP A 706 -26.51 -8.45 -12.53
N ASP A 707 -27.08 -7.95 -11.43
CA ASP A 707 -27.50 -6.55 -11.31
C ASP A 707 -26.35 -5.53 -11.45
N GLN A 708 -25.11 -5.95 -11.16
CA GLN A 708 -23.91 -5.12 -11.23
C GLN A 708 -23.15 -5.34 -12.53
N GLY A 709 -22.78 -6.58 -12.84
CA GLY A 709 -22.02 -6.92 -14.04
C GLY A 709 -22.76 -6.58 -15.32
N SER A 710 -24.09 -6.66 -15.34
CA SER A 710 -24.92 -6.23 -16.48
C SER A 710 -24.76 -4.76 -16.88
N GLN A 711 -24.22 -3.91 -16.01
CA GLN A 711 -23.99 -2.49 -16.29
C GLN A 711 -22.74 -2.26 -17.16
N PHE A 712 -21.90 -3.28 -17.32
CA PHE A 712 -20.63 -3.21 -18.04
C PHE A 712 -20.72 -3.95 -19.38
N ASP A 713 -20.00 -3.46 -20.39
CA ASP A 713 -19.96 -4.05 -21.73
C ASP A 713 -18.96 -5.23 -21.84
N LYS A 714 -18.72 -5.68 -23.07
CA LYS A 714 -17.88 -6.84 -23.39
C LYS A 714 -16.39 -6.66 -23.13
N ILE A 715 -15.91 -5.43 -23.01
CA ILE A 715 -14.51 -5.14 -22.67
C ILE A 715 -14.36 -4.65 -21.23
N GLY A 716 -15.47 -4.38 -20.54
CA GLY A 716 -15.52 -4.01 -19.14
C GLY A 716 -15.84 -2.54 -18.88
N ASN A 717 -16.26 -1.77 -19.89
CA ASN A 717 -16.69 -0.38 -19.67
C ASN A 717 -18.13 -0.31 -19.19
N LEU A 718 -18.38 0.56 -18.22
CA LEU A 718 -19.69 0.97 -17.74
C LEU A 718 -20.46 1.65 -18.86
N HIS A 719 -21.40 0.92 -19.45
CA HIS A 719 -22.14 1.33 -20.63
C HIS A 719 -23.49 0.62 -20.66
N ASN A 720 -24.58 1.37 -20.80
CA ASN A 720 -25.89 0.76 -20.94
C ASN A 720 -26.06 0.17 -22.35
N TRP A 721 -26.06 -1.15 -22.44
CA TRP A 721 -26.26 -1.90 -23.68
C TRP A 721 -27.64 -2.56 -23.78
N TRP A 722 -28.52 -2.33 -22.80
CA TRP A 722 -29.87 -2.87 -22.77
C TRP A 722 -30.83 -2.01 -23.57
N ASP A 723 -31.74 -2.66 -24.31
CA ASP A 723 -32.96 -1.96 -24.72
C ASP A 723 -33.90 -1.76 -23.50
N PRO A 724 -34.76 -0.72 -23.50
CA PRO A 724 -35.57 -0.37 -22.33
C PRO A 724 -36.55 -1.46 -21.88
N GLU A 725 -37.13 -2.22 -22.81
CA GLU A 725 -38.14 -3.24 -22.50
C GLU A 725 -37.48 -4.47 -21.88
N THR A 726 -36.37 -4.94 -22.45
CA THR A 726 -35.56 -6.00 -21.85
C THR A 726 -35.04 -5.57 -20.48
N GLN A 727 -34.55 -4.32 -20.33
CA GLN A 727 -34.06 -3.82 -19.04
C GLN A 727 -35.15 -3.88 -17.96
N LYS A 728 -36.38 -3.46 -18.30
CA LYS A 728 -37.53 -3.55 -17.39
C LYS A 728 -37.83 -5.00 -17.01
N ARG A 729 -37.86 -5.92 -17.98
CA ARG A 729 -38.10 -7.35 -17.72
C ARG A 729 -36.99 -7.98 -16.88
N PHE A 730 -35.75 -7.58 -17.08
CA PHE A 730 -34.62 -7.98 -16.24
C PHE A 730 -34.86 -7.53 -14.80
N MET A 731 -35.20 -6.26 -14.58
CA MET A 731 -35.51 -5.72 -13.25
C MET A 731 -36.70 -6.42 -12.58
N ASP A 732 -37.76 -6.74 -13.32
CA ASP A 732 -38.92 -7.49 -12.79
C ASP A 732 -38.49 -8.89 -12.30
N ARG A 733 -37.58 -9.55 -13.04
CA ARG A 733 -37.06 -10.89 -12.70
C ARG A 733 -36.09 -10.86 -11.54
N THR A 734 -35.17 -9.90 -11.48
CA THR A 734 -34.26 -9.74 -10.34
C THR A 734 -35.04 -9.39 -9.08
N ASN A 735 -36.12 -8.61 -9.19
CA ASN A 735 -37.01 -8.31 -8.06
C ASN A 735 -37.71 -9.58 -7.51
N CYS A 736 -38.00 -10.59 -8.34
CA CYS A 736 -38.46 -11.90 -7.84
C CYS A 736 -37.44 -12.52 -6.88
N ILE A 737 -36.16 -12.53 -7.25
CA ILE A 737 -35.06 -13.04 -6.40
C ILE A 737 -34.96 -12.23 -5.10
N VAL A 738 -35.01 -10.90 -5.19
CA VAL A 738 -34.99 -10.01 -4.01
C VAL A 738 -36.13 -10.36 -3.06
N GLN A 739 -37.36 -10.50 -3.57
CA GLN A 739 -38.53 -10.84 -2.76
C GLN A 739 -38.39 -12.21 -2.12
N GLN A 740 -38.05 -13.23 -2.91
CA GLN A 740 -37.87 -14.61 -2.44
C GLN A 740 -36.88 -14.68 -1.26
N TYR A 741 -35.69 -14.07 -1.40
CA TYR A 741 -34.70 -14.13 -0.35
C TYR A 741 -35.06 -13.26 0.86
N SER A 742 -35.77 -12.15 0.65
CA SER A 742 -36.25 -11.29 1.74
C SER A 742 -37.32 -11.95 2.62
N GLU A 743 -37.95 -13.03 2.17
CA GLU A 743 -38.89 -13.81 2.96
C GLU A 743 -38.20 -14.78 3.93
N TYR A 744 -36.94 -15.12 3.69
CA TYR A 744 -36.21 -16.12 4.46
C TYR A 744 -35.75 -15.60 5.82
N GLU A 745 -36.33 -16.20 6.86
CA GLU A 745 -35.83 -16.06 8.23
C GLU A 745 -34.65 -17.01 8.48
N VAL A 746 -33.55 -16.46 9.01
CA VAL A 746 -32.33 -17.19 9.32
C VAL A 746 -32.42 -17.75 10.74
N PRO A 747 -32.49 -19.09 10.91
CA PRO A 747 -32.73 -19.67 12.23
C PRO A 747 -31.65 -19.31 13.24
N GLY A 748 -32.09 -19.06 14.47
CA GLY A 748 -31.20 -18.71 15.57
C GLY A 748 -30.76 -17.24 15.59
N THR A 749 -31.31 -16.38 14.72
CA THR A 749 -30.95 -14.94 14.66
C THR A 749 -32.14 -13.98 14.68
N GLU A 750 -33.37 -14.47 14.45
CA GLU A 750 -34.59 -13.66 14.26
C GLU A 750 -34.47 -12.62 13.12
N LEU A 751 -33.46 -12.77 12.26
CA LEU A 751 -33.20 -11.88 11.12
C LEU A 751 -33.73 -12.51 9.85
N LYS A 752 -34.16 -11.65 8.93
CA LYS A 752 -34.38 -12.05 7.53
C LYS A 752 -33.17 -11.68 6.70
N ILE A 753 -32.97 -12.39 5.61
CA ILE A 753 -31.94 -12.04 4.63
C ILE A 753 -32.32 -10.71 3.98
N ASN A 754 -31.34 -9.83 3.77
CA ASN A 754 -31.53 -8.66 2.93
C ASN A 754 -31.42 -9.09 1.46
N GLY A 755 -32.57 -9.32 0.81
CA GLY A 755 -32.62 -9.78 -0.58
C GLY A 755 -32.02 -8.79 -1.58
N LYS A 756 -31.96 -7.49 -1.24
CA LYS A 756 -31.35 -6.45 -2.08
C LYS A 756 -29.82 -6.47 -1.98
N LEU A 757 -29.29 -6.63 -0.75
CA LEU A 757 -27.85 -6.80 -0.52
C LEU A 757 -27.33 -8.06 -1.23
N THR A 758 -28.08 -9.15 -1.13
CA THR A 758 -27.67 -10.48 -1.62
C THR A 758 -28.01 -10.76 -3.08
N GLN A 759 -28.62 -9.81 -3.79
CA GLN A 759 -29.26 -10.08 -5.08
C GLN A 759 -28.29 -10.61 -6.14
N GLY A 760 -27.08 -10.04 -6.26
CA GLY A 760 -26.10 -10.44 -7.29
C GLY A 760 -25.66 -11.88 -7.11
N GLU A 761 -25.27 -12.23 -5.88
CA GLU A 761 -24.89 -13.59 -5.49
C GLU A 761 -26.02 -14.60 -5.69
N ASN A 762 -27.24 -14.21 -5.34
CA ASN A 762 -28.41 -15.08 -5.51
C ASN A 762 -28.74 -15.30 -6.99
N ILE A 763 -28.57 -14.28 -7.85
CA ILE A 763 -28.72 -14.41 -9.31
C ILE A 763 -27.63 -15.34 -9.85
N ALA A 764 -26.39 -15.14 -9.42
CA ALA A 764 -25.23 -15.93 -9.82
C ALA A 764 -25.37 -17.42 -9.41
N ASP A 765 -25.83 -17.72 -8.19
CA ASP A 765 -26.08 -19.11 -7.79
C ASP A 765 -27.17 -19.78 -8.62
N ASN A 766 -28.29 -19.07 -8.86
CA ASN A 766 -29.41 -19.63 -9.62
C ASN A 766 -29.04 -19.86 -11.09
N GLY A 767 -28.27 -18.94 -11.69
CA GLY A 767 -27.75 -19.10 -13.05
C GLY A 767 -26.69 -20.19 -13.12
N GLY A 768 -25.75 -20.20 -12.17
CA GLY A 768 -24.61 -21.12 -12.17
C GLY A 768 -24.99 -22.58 -12.07
N ILE A 769 -25.93 -22.94 -11.19
CA ILE A 769 -26.39 -24.33 -11.10
C ILE A 769 -27.16 -24.77 -12.36
N LYS A 770 -27.94 -23.85 -12.95
CA LYS A 770 -28.76 -24.11 -14.14
C LYS A 770 -27.87 -24.32 -15.36
N GLU A 771 -26.85 -23.47 -15.51
CA GLU A 771 -25.81 -23.58 -16.52
C GLU A 771 -25.02 -24.88 -16.38
N ALA A 772 -24.56 -25.20 -15.17
CA ALA A 772 -23.85 -26.44 -14.88
C ALA A 772 -24.67 -27.70 -15.18
N TYR A 773 -25.95 -27.71 -14.80
CA TYR A 773 -26.84 -28.83 -15.10
C TYR A 773 -27.00 -29.01 -16.61
N LYS A 774 -27.17 -27.91 -17.34
CA LYS A 774 -27.30 -27.91 -18.79
C LYS A 774 -26.03 -28.39 -19.50
N ALA A 775 -24.86 -27.98 -19.02
CA ALA A 775 -23.59 -28.47 -19.53
C ALA A 775 -23.40 -29.97 -19.25
N TYR A 776 -23.79 -30.45 -18.07
CA TYR A 776 -23.79 -31.86 -17.75
C TYR A 776 -24.71 -32.67 -18.69
N ARG A 777 -25.92 -32.18 -18.96
CA ARG A 777 -26.83 -32.81 -19.94
C ARG A 777 -26.21 -32.86 -21.34
N ARG A 778 -25.58 -31.78 -21.80
CA ARG A 778 -24.85 -31.75 -23.08
C ARG A 778 -23.70 -32.74 -23.12
N PHE A 779 -22.99 -32.90 -22.01
CA PHE A 779 -21.95 -33.92 -21.88
C PHE A 779 -22.52 -35.33 -22.05
N LEU A 780 -23.64 -35.65 -21.38
CA LEU A 780 -24.31 -36.94 -21.54
C LEU A 780 -24.79 -37.18 -22.98
N ASP A 781 -25.34 -36.15 -23.64
CA ASP A 781 -25.79 -36.25 -25.03
C ASP A 781 -24.61 -36.54 -25.97
N LYS A 782 -23.44 -35.93 -25.74
CA LYS A 782 -22.19 -36.23 -26.47
C LYS A 782 -21.68 -37.64 -26.17
N LEU A 783 -21.81 -38.11 -24.92
CA LEU A 783 -21.37 -39.43 -24.49
C LEU A 783 -22.26 -40.55 -25.06
N GLY A 784 -23.55 -40.27 -25.30
CA GLY A 784 -24.52 -41.20 -25.87
C GLY A 784 -25.03 -42.27 -24.91
N HIS A 785 -24.61 -42.24 -23.64
CA HIS A 785 -25.08 -43.12 -22.57
C HIS A 785 -24.92 -42.45 -21.20
N GLU A 786 -25.55 -43.00 -20.17
CA GLU A 786 -25.42 -42.56 -18.78
C GLU A 786 -24.02 -42.88 -18.20
N GLU A 787 -23.54 -42.05 -17.28
CA GLU A 787 -22.35 -42.37 -16.47
C GLU A 787 -22.62 -43.54 -15.50
N LYS A 788 -21.55 -44.23 -15.08
CA LYS A 788 -21.65 -45.27 -14.05
C LYS A 788 -22.08 -44.66 -12.71
N ARG A 789 -22.90 -45.39 -11.95
CA ARG A 789 -23.32 -44.99 -10.59
C ARG A 789 -22.15 -45.03 -9.61
N LEU A 790 -22.20 -44.18 -8.58
CA LEU A 790 -21.23 -44.17 -7.49
C LEU A 790 -21.38 -45.43 -6.60
N PRO A 791 -20.27 -46.11 -6.27
CA PRO A 791 -20.30 -47.24 -5.33
C PRO A 791 -20.89 -46.85 -3.97
N GLY A 792 -21.85 -47.63 -3.47
CA GLY A 792 -22.56 -47.37 -2.19
C GLY A 792 -23.67 -46.32 -2.26
N LEU A 793 -23.90 -45.71 -3.42
CA LEU A 793 -24.98 -44.75 -3.70
C LEU A 793 -25.77 -45.13 -4.96
N GLU A 794 -25.78 -46.42 -5.34
CA GLU A 794 -26.39 -46.91 -6.59
C GLU A 794 -27.91 -46.67 -6.67
N GLN A 795 -28.57 -46.47 -5.53
CA GLN A 795 -29.98 -46.10 -5.45
C GLN A 795 -30.28 -44.69 -5.98
N TYR A 796 -29.26 -43.83 -6.11
CA TYR A 796 -29.41 -42.48 -6.62
C TYR A 796 -29.05 -42.41 -8.11
N SER A 797 -29.83 -41.64 -8.87
CA SER A 797 -29.48 -41.30 -10.25
C SER A 797 -28.31 -40.31 -10.30
N ASN A 798 -27.59 -40.21 -11.42
CA ASN A 798 -26.51 -39.24 -11.56
C ASN A 798 -27.03 -37.79 -11.53
N GLU A 799 -28.28 -37.56 -11.92
CA GLU A 799 -28.96 -36.26 -11.73
C GLU A 799 -29.22 -35.97 -10.26
N GLN A 800 -29.62 -36.97 -9.46
CA GLN A 800 -29.71 -36.82 -8.01
C GLN A 800 -28.33 -36.57 -7.39
N ILE A 801 -27.29 -37.31 -7.83
CA ILE A 801 -25.91 -37.10 -7.41
C ILE A 801 -25.45 -35.68 -7.76
N PHE A 802 -25.77 -35.17 -8.94
CA PHE A 802 -25.46 -33.78 -9.33
C PHE A 802 -25.98 -32.80 -8.27
N PHE A 803 -27.29 -32.81 -7.96
CA PHE A 803 -27.83 -31.86 -6.98
C PHE A 803 -27.34 -32.13 -5.55
N MET A 804 -27.05 -33.39 -5.19
CA MET A 804 -26.44 -33.72 -3.90
C MET A 804 -25.01 -33.17 -3.80
N SER A 805 -24.20 -33.29 -4.85
CA SER A 805 -22.84 -32.76 -4.93
C SER A 805 -22.85 -31.22 -4.84
N TYR A 806 -23.78 -30.56 -5.53
CA TYR A 806 -23.98 -29.11 -5.37
C TYR A 806 -24.29 -28.74 -3.92
N ALA A 807 -25.22 -29.44 -3.27
CA ALA A 807 -25.53 -29.16 -1.87
C ALA A 807 -24.35 -29.41 -0.92
N GLN A 808 -23.48 -30.38 -1.25
CA GLN A 808 -22.32 -30.75 -0.44
C GLN A 808 -21.20 -29.72 -0.46
N THR A 809 -21.02 -28.94 -1.55
CA THR A 809 -20.04 -27.84 -1.56
C THR A 809 -20.39 -26.75 -0.55
N TRP A 810 -21.67 -26.64 -0.17
CA TRP A 810 -22.18 -25.69 0.82
C TRP A 810 -22.37 -26.30 2.23
N CYS A 811 -21.91 -27.54 2.46
CA CYS A 811 -22.01 -28.15 3.79
C CYS A 811 -21.16 -27.39 4.81
N GLY A 812 -21.83 -26.69 5.73
CA GLY A 812 -21.17 -25.97 6.81
C GLY A 812 -22.16 -25.42 7.82
N HIS A 813 -21.63 -24.89 8.92
CA HIS A 813 -22.41 -24.20 9.93
C HIS A 813 -21.65 -23.00 10.47
N THR A 814 -22.39 -21.93 10.77
CA THR A 814 -21.86 -20.68 11.28
C THR A 814 -22.37 -20.46 12.69
N LYS A 815 -21.53 -19.94 13.59
CA LYS A 815 -21.96 -19.58 14.95
C LYS A 815 -23.00 -18.46 14.89
N PRO A 816 -24.01 -18.43 15.79
CA PRO A 816 -25.06 -17.41 15.73
C PRO A 816 -24.55 -15.98 15.66
N GLU A 817 -23.50 -15.63 16.43
CA GLU A 817 -22.94 -14.28 16.43
C GLU A 817 -22.27 -13.93 15.09
N ALA A 818 -21.49 -14.86 14.52
CA ALA A 818 -20.88 -14.70 13.20
C ALA A 818 -21.94 -14.68 12.07
N LEU A 819 -23.04 -15.42 12.23
CA LEU A 819 -24.14 -15.46 11.27
C LEU A 819 -24.91 -14.13 11.25
N ILE A 820 -25.11 -13.48 12.41
CA ILE A 820 -25.64 -12.11 12.47
C ILE A 820 -24.73 -11.15 11.69
N ARG A 821 -23.41 -11.24 11.89
CA ARG A 821 -22.47 -10.42 11.12
C ARG A 821 -22.61 -10.68 9.62
N GLN A 822 -22.63 -11.94 9.21
CA GLN A 822 -22.79 -12.33 7.81
C GLN A 822 -24.05 -11.70 7.20
N ILE A 823 -25.21 -11.81 7.85
CA ILE A 823 -26.48 -11.28 7.34
C ILE A 823 -26.43 -9.76 7.11
N LEU A 824 -25.64 -9.03 7.91
CA LEU A 824 -25.55 -7.57 7.83
C LEU A 824 -24.49 -7.07 6.86
N THR A 825 -23.42 -7.84 6.65
CA THR A 825 -22.21 -7.33 5.97
C THR A 825 -21.81 -8.10 4.72
N ASP A 826 -22.30 -9.33 4.55
CA ASP A 826 -21.89 -10.23 3.47
C ASP A 826 -22.91 -10.16 2.32
N PRO A 827 -22.50 -9.91 1.07
CA PRO A 827 -23.39 -10.01 -0.08
C PRO A 827 -23.86 -11.45 -0.34
N HIS A 828 -23.23 -12.46 0.25
CA HIS A 828 -23.68 -13.84 0.08
C HIS A 828 -24.77 -14.23 1.08
N ALA A 829 -25.82 -14.87 0.58
CA ALA A 829 -26.80 -15.52 1.45
C ALA A 829 -26.14 -16.63 2.31
N PRO A 830 -26.61 -16.90 3.54
CA PRO A 830 -26.07 -18.00 4.32
C PRO A 830 -26.22 -19.36 3.62
N LEU A 831 -25.24 -20.24 3.81
CA LEU A 831 -25.03 -21.51 3.08
C LEU A 831 -26.32 -22.28 2.73
N ARG A 832 -27.20 -22.51 3.72
CA ARG A 832 -28.46 -23.26 3.53
C ARG A 832 -29.40 -22.64 2.49
N PHE A 833 -29.36 -21.32 2.31
CA PHE A 833 -30.21 -20.60 1.38
C PHE A 833 -29.60 -20.54 -0.01
N ARG A 834 -28.26 -20.61 -0.13
CA ARG A 834 -27.56 -20.88 -1.40
C ARG A 834 -27.86 -22.29 -1.92
N VAL A 835 -28.24 -23.23 -1.05
CA VAL A 835 -28.78 -24.54 -1.48
C VAL A 835 -30.27 -24.44 -1.75
N ASN A 836 -31.07 -24.28 -0.69
CA ASN A 836 -32.53 -24.42 -0.78
C ASN A 836 -33.17 -23.31 -1.62
N GLY A 837 -32.73 -22.06 -1.46
CA GLY A 837 -33.25 -20.92 -2.23
C GLY A 837 -32.91 -21.01 -3.72
N VAL A 838 -31.93 -21.83 -4.09
CA VAL A 838 -31.54 -22.07 -5.47
C VAL A 838 -32.30 -23.25 -6.05
N VAL A 839 -32.27 -24.42 -5.40
CA VAL A 839 -32.88 -25.64 -5.95
C VAL A 839 -34.40 -25.55 -6.09
N ILE A 840 -35.09 -24.72 -5.28
CA ILE A 840 -36.53 -24.49 -5.46
C ILE A 840 -36.87 -23.86 -6.82
N ASN A 841 -35.92 -23.13 -7.41
CA ASN A 841 -36.08 -22.49 -8.71
C ASN A 841 -35.71 -23.42 -9.88
N GLN A 842 -35.15 -24.61 -9.61
CA GLN A 842 -34.71 -25.57 -10.63
C GLN A 842 -35.78 -26.66 -10.85
N PRO A 843 -36.55 -26.66 -11.95
CA PRO A 843 -37.57 -27.69 -12.19
C PRO A 843 -36.98 -29.09 -12.33
N GLU A 844 -35.75 -29.17 -12.81
CA GLU A 844 -34.97 -30.38 -12.97
C GLU A 844 -34.64 -31.02 -11.61
N PHE A 845 -34.40 -30.23 -10.57
CA PHE A 845 -34.25 -30.75 -9.20
C PHE A 845 -35.53 -31.42 -8.71
N ALA A 846 -36.66 -30.72 -8.86
CA ALA A 846 -37.96 -31.25 -8.43
C ALA A 846 -38.32 -32.53 -9.20
N HIS A 847 -37.95 -32.62 -10.48
CA HIS A 847 -38.09 -33.82 -11.29
C HIS A 847 -37.18 -34.95 -10.79
N ALA A 848 -35.88 -34.70 -10.63
CA ALA A 848 -34.90 -35.71 -10.21
C ALA A 848 -35.24 -36.35 -8.85
N PHE A 849 -35.85 -35.59 -7.93
CA PHE A 849 -36.26 -36.09 -6.61
C PHE A 849 -37.76 -36.41 -6.49
N ASN A 850 -38.53 -36.33 -7.58
CA ASN A 850 -39.98 -36.52 -7.58
C ASN A 850 -40.70 -35.69 -6.50
N CYS A 851 -40.30 -34.42 -6.32
CA CYS A 851 -40.90 -33.54 -5.32
C CYS A 851 -42.37 -33.23 -5.67
N PRO A 852 -43.34 -33.43 -4.77
CA PRO A 852 -44.75 -33.11 -5.03
C PRO A 852 -44.96 -31.62 -5.34
N ALA A 853 -45.84 -31.31 -6.29
CA ALA A 853 -46.21 -29.94 -6.61
C ALA A 853 -46.77 -29.21 -5.37
N GLY A 854 -46.31 -27.99 -5.11
CA GLY A 854 -46.68 -27.20 -3.93
C GLY A 854 -45.92 -27.59 -2.65
N SER A 855 -45.04 -28.59 -2.69
CA SER A 855 -44.11 -28.84 -1.58
C SER A 855 -43.11 -27.69 -1.43
N LYS A 856 -42.48 -27.58 -0.25
CA LYS A 856 -41.52 -26.49 0.03
C LYS A 856 -40.39 -26.38 -1.00
N MET A 857 -39.95 -27.51 -1.58
CA MET A 857 -38.89 -27.58 -2.58
C MET A 857 -39.39 -27.70 -4.03
N ASN A 858 -40.71 -27.62 -4.25
CA ASN A 858 -41.32 -27.53 -5.57
C ASN A 858 -42.51 -26.55 -5.53
N PRO A 859 -42.24 -25.25 -5.28
CA PRO A 859 -43.27 -24.23 -5.26
C PRO A 859 -43.88 -24.00 -6.65
N SER A 860 -45.11 -23.48 -6.69
CA SER A 860 -45.78 -23.13 -7.94
C SER A 860 -45.17 -21.91 -8.64
N GLN A 861 -44.57 -21.00 -7.88
CA GLN A 861 -43.85 -19.83 -8.37
C GLN A 861 -42.34 -20.05 -8.20
N ARG A 862 -41.60 -19.76 -9.27
CA ARG A 862 -40.14 -19.91 -9.34
C ARG A 862 -39.54 -18.65 -9.92
N CYS A 863 -38.45 -18.18 -9.35
CA CYS A 863 -37.71 -17.05 -9.89
C CYS A 863 -36.70 -17.55 -10.92
N VAL A 864 -36.69 -16.94 -12.11
CA VAL A 864 -35.75 -17.26 -13.18
C VAL A 864 -35.29 -15.96 -13.83
N VAL A 865 -33.97 -15.77 -13.89
CA VAL A 865 -33.31 -14.67 -14.60
C VAL A 865 -32.61 -15.25 -15.83
N TRP A 866 -31.44 -15.90 -15.63
CA TRP A 866 -30.64 -16.56 -16.66
C TRP A 866 -31.04 -18.04 -16.82
#